data_AF-A0AAF3EAM8-F1
#
_entry.id   AF-A0AAF3EAM8-F1
#
_cell.length_a   1.000
_cell.length_b   1.000
_cell.length_c   1.000
_cell.angle_alpha   90.00
_cell.angle_beta   90.00
_cell.angle_gamma   90.00
#
_symmetry.space_group_name_H-M   'P 1'
#
loop_
_entity.id
_entity.type
_entity.pdbx_description
1 polymer ?
#
loop_
_entity_poly.entity_id
_entity_poly.type
_entity_poly.pdbx_seq_one_letter_code
_entity_poly.pdbx_strand_id
1 'polypeptide(L)'
;MAQWLRSIQGQLTEFATEVLNEATSENADDGEQRREIDTQMDDDPTAQQKIVSLEKHIKELQEQLTELNSDMETIEIRHSTSLRIKEEEVDQLKNQMELSLQLVRQKKDNEMRDLEKRLEDRFFAIVGSKDEEIGRLNEELEELRSMLVQDSNQNFEMLPGRDEEIAERNRQIEGLRRQVEELANQSSGSSVKVESVENLSERAEELMEKDREIGELRRQIDEMNLFVNQSRQEIESVETLSNKTEELIEKDREIEELRNQIDAMNAAFQEAQHEKRPEFSNLEQELIEKDQTLHALRNQIEVMRLELNETRDELENNAHRLDELIAKEREIQELRLENEKLSLQINNYQQQNQEQDTQNEAVIDKDRQIGELNKQIEEMTLKSTKQLTEDHANVLMIQQLEEELETVRESYEEDKRRAIATSQELQKRLNEAMEGSSNLKEMTMKKMGEIGEENERLREYITQLETKGLEINDERAKFLETKMMETEEKCVFLMNECKKKDHEIERISNYCRQTEEKISESGNLEEKMKHLETSLANFTEEKQFLLNESQRKDAEIQKLSEYCANVQQEASNEVINEEKIKLFENKIASLEEENRGFVEKCNGKDTEIQQLSILCNNFQENLSKETVDNEKLASLEEKYAQMEKEQRGTVEEYRKREREIERLKAHLLQIEETSTKEAIEAQNREETLKEYIVFLENTRSSYSQSFEETNQHYQVEMDHLKARLKSVEAENTHLNARYEEENRIRVETQNSLTSLQSVVRELASDAEKDNAASGHERLRLQDTLDKRHQQVAELQRDFERVSLDKQALEENIDVLNNLLLSNRRMVEELELQVAQARVPKNREETKIDDAILRELFLSYFMAAPDRKNDIALLLAKILEYSQEDYETIQKSLNAKSVYPSQKQASINIVEQFVRYLETESESSRTAPQLPLPKESRPMDTQQLSPKSDLRSSDSATTLQNLLRQ
;
A
#
# COMPACT_ATOMS: atom_id res chain seq x y z
N MET A 1 106.37 -56.35 -36.55
CA MET A 1 105.26 -55.38 -36.35
C MET A 1 104.95 -54.55 -37.59
N ALA A 2 105.87 -53.74 -38.13
CA ALA A 2 105.54 -52.82 -39.25
C ALA A 2 104.95 -53.49 -40.52
N GLN A 3 105.40 -54.69 -40.90
CA GLN A 3 104.79 -55.47 -42.00
C GLN A 3 103.40 -56.00 -41.67
N TRP A 4 103.15 -56.41 -40.42
CA TRP A 4 101.85 -56.90 -39.97
C TRP A 4 100.80 -55.78 -39.95
N LEU A 5 101.18 -54.59 -39.48
CA LEU A 5 100.34 -53.40 -39.58
C LEU A 5 100.03 -53.02 -41.04
N ARG A 6 100.98 -53.15 -41.98
CA ARG A 6 100.68 -52.96 -43.41
C ARG A 6 99.75 -54.03 -43.98
N SER A 7 99.87 -55.28 -43.54
CA SER A 7 98.98 -56.37 -43.97
C SER A 7 97.54 -56.13 -43.51
N ILE A 8 97.36 -55.81 -42.22
CA ILE A 8 96.05 -55.47 -41.65
C ILE A 8 95.48 -54.20 -42.29
N GLN A 9 96.31 -53.18 -42.52
CA GLN A 9 95.86 -51.96 -43.18
C GLN A 9 95.48 -52.20 -44.65
N GLY A 10 96.18 -53.09 -45.36
CA GLY A 10 95.80 -53.56 -46.69
C GLY A 10 94.44 -54.26 -46.68
N GLN A 11 94.27 -55.27 -45.82
CA GLN A 11 93.02 -56.03 -45.68
C GLN A 11 91.84 -55.16 -45.23
N LEU A 12 92.05 -54.18 -44.34
CA LEU A 12 91.02 -53.19 -43.99
C LEU A 12 90.70 -52.24 -45.15
N THR A 13 91.64 -51.97 -46.05
CA THR A 13 91.38 -51.15 -47.24
C THR A 13 90.61 -51.94 -48.30
N GLU A 14 90.99 -53.21 -48.54
CA GLU A 14 90.27 -54.13 -49.42
C GLU A 14 88.85 -54.42 -48.90
N PHE A 15 88.69 -54.76 -47.61
CA PHE A 15 87.36 -54.97 -47.01
C PHE A 15 86.51 -53.69 -47.04
N ALA A 16 87.08 -52.51 -46.79
CA ALA A 16 86.35 -51.26 -46.89
C ALA A 16 85.94 -50.92 -48.33
N THR A 17 86.75 -51.27 -49.35
CA THR A 17 86.36 -51.07 -50.76
C THR A 17 85.39 -52.13 -51.26
N GLU A 18 85.47 -53.37 -50.76
CA GLU A 18 84.51 -54.44 -51.05
C GLU A 18 83.13 -54.12 -50.47
N VAL A 19 83.05 -53.76 -49.17
CA VAL A 19 81.80 -53.32 -48.53
C VAL A 19 81.23 -52.05 -49.15
N LEU A 20 82.08 -51.10 -49.58
CA LEU A 20 81.61 -49.90 -50.31
C LEU A 20 81.12 -50.23 -51.73
N ASN A 21 81.75 -51.18 -52.43
CA ASN A 21 81.31 -51.63 -53.75
C ASN A 21 79.98 -52.41 -53.66
N GLU A 22 79.83 -53.30 -52.66
CA GLU A 22 78.62 -54.09 -52.48
C GLU A 22 77.44 -53.21 -52.04
N ALA A 23 77.66 -52.31 -51.07
CA ALA A 23 76.67 -51.31 -50.68
C ALA A 23 76.36 -50.28 -51.79
N THR A 24 77.18 -50.16 -52.84
CA THR A 24 76.86 -49.34 -54.02
C THR A 24 76.31 -50.13 -55.21
N SER A 25 76.52 -51.45 -55.31
CA SER A 25 75.85 -52.31 -56.29
C SER A 25 74.43 -52.67 -55.86
N GLU A 26 74.19 -52.94 -54.58
CA GLU A 26 72.86 -53.27 -54.06
C GLU A 26 71.91 -52.04 -54.16
N ASN A 27 72.41 -50.83 -53.83
CA ASN A 27 71.70 -49.57 -54.09
C ASN A 27 71.61 -49.18 -55.58
N ALA A 28 72.36 -49.83 -56.48
CA ALA A 28 72.25 -49.61 -57.92
C ALA A 28 71.14 -50.46 -58.54
N ASP A 29 70.98 -51.72 -58.12
CA ASP A 29 69.96 -52.65 -58.63
C ASP A 29 68.55 -52.25 -58.13
N ASP A 30 68.38 -51.97 -56.83
CA ASP A 30 67.15 -51.38 -56.27
C ASP A 30 66.83 -50.00 -56.90
N GLY A 31 67.88 -49.26 -57.28
CA GLY A 31 67.78 -48.00 -57.99
C GLY A 31 67.39 -48.16 -59.47
N GLU A 32 67.77 -49.24 -60.12
CA GLU A 32 67.35 -49.58 -61.49
C GLU A 32 65.94 -50.17 -61.51
N GLN A 33 65.55 -51.03 -60.57
CA GLN A 33 64.19 -51.54 -60.46
C GLN A 33 63.17 -50.44 -60.09
N ARG A 34 63.51 -49.53 -59.18
CA ARG A 34 62.66 -48.33 -58.94
C ARG A 34 62.60 -47.43 -60.15
N ARG A 35 63.71 -47.20 -60.87
CA ARG A 35 63.68 -46.43 -62.13
C ARG A 35 62.91 -47.13 -63.23
N GLU A 36 62.91 -48.46 -63.29
CA GLU A 36 62.18 -49.23 -64.32
C GLU A 36 60.67 -49.23 -64.04
N ILE A 37 60.27 -49.22 -62.76
CA ILE A 37 58.88 -48.96 -62.35
C ILE A 37 58.50 -47.49 -62.60
N ASP A 38 59.35 -46.53 -62.25
CA ASP A 38 59.10 -45.11 -62.52
C ASP A 38 59.03 -44.84 -64.04
N THR A 39 59.87 -45.45 -64.89
CA THR A 39 59.75 -45.32 -66.36
C THR A 39 58.56 -46.06 -66.93
N GLN A 40 58.16 -47.22 -66.40
CA GLN A 40 56.91 -47.88 -66.80
C GLN A 40 55.67 -47.08 -66.38
N MET A 41 55.73 -46.31 -65.30
CA MET A 41 54.68 -45.38 -64.91
C MET A 41 54.73 -44.05 -65.69
N ASP A 42 55.92 -43.61 -66.12
CA ASP A 42 56.09 -42.42 -66.97
C ASP A 42 55.72 -42.67 -68.45
N ASP A 43 55.81 -43.91 -68.94
CA ASP A 43 55.41 -44.31 -70.30
C ASP A 43 53.90 -44.64 -70.42
N ASP A 44 53.15 -44.73 -69.31
CA ASP A 44 51.67 -44.78 -69.33
C ASP A 44 51.07 -43.36 -69.10
N PRO A 45 50.69 -42.64 -70.18
CA PRO A 45 50.12 -41.29 -70.06
C PRO A 45 48.78 -41.28 -69.30
N THR A 46 48.11 -42.44 -69.18
CA THR A 46 46.87 -42.60 -68.42
C THR A 46 47.13 -42.61 -66.92
N ALA A 47 48.22 -43.23 -66.48
CA ALA A 47 48.67 -43.23 -65.08
C ALA A 47 49.12 -41.82 -64.66
N GLN A 48 49.98 -41.16 -65.46
CA GLN A 48 50.42 -39.78 -65.23
C GLN A 48 49.24 -38.80 -65.17
N GLN A 49 48.27 -38.86 -66.09
CA GLN A 49 47.07 -38.01 -66.03
C GLN A 49 46.29 -38.23 -64.74
N LYS A 50 46.17 -39.48 -64.28
CA LYS A 50 45.45 -39.81 -63.06
C LYS A 50 46.17 -39.31 -61.81
N ILE A 51 47.50 -39.45 -61.73
CA ILE A 51 48.34 -38.91 -60.66
C ILE A 51 48.21 -37.39 -60.61
N VAL A 52 48.41 -36.69 -61.73
CA VAL A 52 48.25 -35.21 -61.80
C VAL A 52 46.84 -34.77 -61.40
N SER A 53 45.80 -35.55 -61.74
CA SER A 53 44.42 -35.26 -61.31
C SER A 53 44.23 -35.44 -59.79
N LEU A 54 44.86 -36.46 -59.19
CA LEU A 54 44.80 -36.74 -57.77
C LEU A 54 45.63 -35.74 -56.96
N GLU A 55 46.82 -35.36 -57.43
CA GLU A 55 47.63 -34.29 -56.83
C GLU A 55 46.91 -32.96 -56.87
N LYS A 56 46.26 -32.62 -58.00
CA LYS A 56 45.41 -31.43 -58.11
C LYS A 56 44.26 -31.48 -57.12
N HIS A 57 43.58 -32.63 -56.98
CA HIS A 57 42.46 -32.78 -56.06
C HIS A 57 42.88 -32.76 -54.58
N ILE A 58 44.02 -33.37 -54.23
CA ILE A 58 44.64 -33.30 -52.91
C ILE A 58 44.98 -31.84 -52.59
N LYS A 59 45.53 -31.10 -53.55
CA LYS A 59 45.84 -29.68 -53.37
C LYS A 59 44.58 -28.82 -53.19
N GLU A 60 43.53 -29.05 -53.97
CA GLU A 60 42.22 -28.40 -53.80
C GLU A 60 41.61 -28.71 -52.43
N LEU A 61 41.68 -29.95 -51.94
CA LEU A 61 41.21 -30.36 -50.62
C LEU A 61 42.05 -29.75 -49.48
N GLN A 62 43.37 -29.62 -49.66
CA GLN A 62 44.25 -28.93 -48.72
C GLN A 62 43.93 -27.44 -48.64
N GLU A 63 43.70 -26.80 -49.79
CA GLU A 63 43.35 -25.37 -49.89
C GLU A 63 41.99 -25.11 -49.22
N GLN A 64 40.98 -25.96 -49.49
CA GLN A 64 39.69 -25.95 -48.78
C GLN A 64 39.81 -26.19 -47.27
N LEU A 65 40.68 -27.11 -46.82
CA LEU A 65 40.94 -27.32 -45.39
C LEU A 65 41.59 -26.10 -44.72
N THR A 66 42.50 -25.41 -45.41
CA THR A 66 43.10 -24.17 -44.89
C THR A 66 42.10 -23.01 -44.85
N GLU A 67 41.22 -22.90 -45.84
CA GLU A 67 40.14 -21.90 -45.86
C GLU A 67 39.12 -22.16 -44.75
N LEU A 68 38.67 -23.42 -44.58
CA LEU A 68 37.73 -23.82 -43.53
C LEU A 68 38.30 -23.60 -42.12
N ASN A 69 39.59 -23.89 -41.90
CA ASN A 69 40.26 -23.61 -40.62
C ASN A 69 40.36 -22.10 -40.35
N SER A 70 40.65 -21.29 -41.37
CA SER A 70 40.66 -19.83 -41.25
C SER A 70 39.27 -19.27 -40.91
N ASP A 71 38.22 -19.80 -41.55
CA ASP A 71 36.84 -19.41 -41.26
C ASP A 71 36.42 -19.82 -39.84
N MET A 72 36.79 -21.02 -39.40
CA MET A 72 36.54 -21.51 -38.04
C MET A 72 37.22 -20.63 -36.98
N GLU A 73 38.50 -20.27 -37.15
CA GLU A 73 39.21 -19.33 -36.27
C GLU A 73 38.53 -17.94 -36.27
N THR A 74 38.05 -17.48 -37.43
CA THR A 74 37.31 -16.20 -37.56
C THR A 74 35.92 -16.24 -36.90
N ILE A 75 35.28 -17.41 -36.84
CA ILE A 75 34.02 -17.64 -36.12
C ILE A 75 34.28 -17.70 -34.61
N GLU A 76 35.32 -18.41 -34.18
CA GLU A 76 35.72 -18.53 -32.76
C GLU A 76 36.07 -17.16 -32.16
N ILE A 77 36.86 -16.35 -32.87
CA ILE A 77 37.15 -14.96 -32.50
C ILE A 77 35.86 -14.13 -32.40
N ARG A 78 34.93 -14.27 -33.35
CA ARG A 78 33.63 -13.58 -33.30
C ARG A 78 32.77 -14.01 -32.11
N HIS A 79 32.70 -15.31 -31.82
CA HIS A 79 31.96 -15.84 -30.68
C HIS A 79 32.58 -15.39 -29.34
N SER A 80 33.91 -15.48 -29.20
CA SER A 80 34.63 -14.99 -28.02
C SER A 80 34.41 -13.50 -27.79
N THR A 81 34.49 -12.68 -28.85
CA THR A 81 34.22 -11.23 -28.76
C THR A 81 32.77 -10.95 -28.38
N SER A 82 31.81 -11.69 -28.94
CA SER A 82 30.38 -11.54 -28.62
C SER A 82 30.06 -11.97 -27.19
N LEU A 83 30.69 -13.04 -26.68
CA LEU A 83 30.54 -13.47 -25.28
C LEU A 83 31.07 -12.40 -24.34
N ARG A 84 32.26 -11.85 -24.58
CA ARG A 84 32.84 -10.80 -23.74
C ARG A 84 31.96 -9.54 -23.69
N ILE A 85 31.37 -9.14 -24.82
CA ILE A 85 30.41 -8.01 -24.85
C ILE A 85 29.15 -8.34 -24.01
N LYS A 86 28.66 -9.59 -24.05
CA LYS A 86 27.51 -10.01 -23.24
C LYS A 86 27.84 -10.10 -21.75
N GLU A 87 29.05 -10.50 -21.38
CA GLU A 87 29.54 -10.43 -20.00
C GLU A 87 29.63 -8.98 -19.50
N GLU A 88 30.20 -8.08 -20.31
CA GLU A 88 30.25 -6.63 -20.03
C GLU A 88 28.84 -6.01 -19.87
N GLU A 89 27.85 -6.42 -20.67
CA GLU A 89 26.43 -6.02 -20.53
C GLU A 89 25.80 -6.57 -19.24
N VAL A 90 26.04 -7.85 -18.90
CA VAL A 90 25.51 -8.47 -17.68
C VAL A 90 26.06 -7.80 -16.42
N ASP A 91 27.35 -7.49 -16.38
CA ASP A 91 27.95 -6.75 -15.26
C ASP A 91 27.41 -5.31 -15.17
N GLN A 92 27.15 -4.63 -16.28
CA GLN A 92 26.49 -3.32 -16.26
C GLN A 92 25.06 -3.39 -15.70
N LEU A 93 24.26 -4.36 -16.15
CA LEU A 93 22.89 -4.57 -15.65
C LEU A 93 22.87 -4.94 -14.16
N LYS A 94 23.81 -5.77 -13.72
CA LYS A 94 23.98 -6.16 -12.31
C LYS A 94 24.31 -4.94 -11.43
N ASN A 95 25.24 -4.09 -11.87
CA ASN A 95 25.57 -2.84 -11.18
C ASN A 95 24.39 -1.87 -11.13
N GLN A 96 23.60 -1.74 -12.20
CA GLN A 96 22.39 -0.91 -12.23
C GLN A 96 21.31 -1.43 -11.28
N MET A 97 21.12 -2.76 -11.21
CA MET A 97 20.19 -3.40 -10.29
C MET A 97 20.61 -3.20 -8.83
N GLU A 98 21.91 -3.35 -8.51
CA GLU A 98 22.43 -3.13 -7.16
C GLU A 98 22.28 -1.67 -6.71
N LEU A 99 22.57 -0.71 -7.59
CA LEU A 99 22.33 0.72 -7.34
C LEU A 99 20.84 1.01 -7.09
N SER A 100 19.95 0.40 -7.88
CA SER A 100 18.49 0.54 -7.72
C SER A 100 18.01 -0.04 -6.39
N LEU A 101 18.51 -1.21 -5.99
CA LEU A 101 18.23 -1.82 -4.69
C LEU A 101 18.75 -0.95 -3.52
N GLN A 102 19.92 -0.32 -3.67
CA GLN A 102 20.46 0.61 -2.67
C GLN A 102 19.58 1.86 -2.53
N LEU A 103 19.08 2.40 -3.64
CA LEU A 103 18.15 3.54 -3.65
C LEU A 103 16.82 3.21 -2.97
N VAL A 104 16.26 2.02 -3.25
CA VAL A 104 15.02 1.52 -2.60
C VAL A 104 15.22 1.32 -1.10
N ARG A 105 16.38 0.79 -0.66
CA ARG A 105 16.72 0.67 0.77
C ARG A 105 16.77 2.05 1.44
N GLN A 106 17.50 3.01 0.86
CA GLN A 106 17.56 4.38 1.40
C GLN A 106 16.18 5.05 1.46
N LYS A 107 15.33 4.88 0.44
CA LYS A 107 13.96 5.41 0.45
C LYS A 107 13.15 4.81 1.61
N LYS A 108 13.20 3.49 1.79
CA LYS A 108 12.50 2.79 2.88
C LYS A 108 13.02 3.17 4.28
N ASP A 109 14.33 3.36 4.44
CA ASP A 109 14.93 3.79 5.70
C ASP A 109 14.53 5.23 6.06
N ASN A 110 14.40 6.11 5.05
CA ASN A 110 13.90 7.48 5.24
C ASN A 110 12.40 7.49 5.57
N GLU A 111 11.57 6.71 4.86
CA GLU A 111 10.14 6.55 5.15
C GLU A 111 9.91 5.99 6.56
N MET A 112 10.73 5.03 7.00
CA MET A 112 10.67 4.48 8.36
C MET A 112 11.02 5.55 9.40
N ARG A 113 12.09 6.32 9.18
CA ARG A 113 12.50 7.41 10.09
C ARG A 113 11.47 8.54 10.18
N ASP A 114 10.81 8.87 9.07
CA ASP A 114 9.71 9.84 9.05
C ASP A 114 8.46 9.31 9.78
N LEU A 115 8.18 8.00 9.70
CA LEU A 115 7.12 7.35 10.48
C LEU A 115 7.44 7.29 11.98
N GLU A 116 8.67 6.93 12.35
CA GLU A 116 9.16 6.97 13.74
C GLU A 116 8.99 8.37 14.33
N LYS A 117 9.44 9.41 13.61
CA LYS A 117 9.28 10.79 14.03
C LYS A 117 7.81 11.21 14.18
N ARG A 118 6.93 10.84 13.22
CA ARG A 118 5.49 11.10 13.32
C ARG A 118 4.84 10.39 14.52
N LEU A 119 5.36 9.21 14.90
CA LEU A 119 4.91 8.49 16.09
C LEU A 119 5.40 9.17 17.38
N GLU A 120 6.65 9.64 17.43
CA GLU A 120 7.16 10.45 18.54
C GLU A 120 6.38 11.76 18.70
N ASP A 121 6.20 12.53 17.61
CA ASP A 121 5.44 13.78 17.61
C ASP A 121 3.99 13.56 18.09
N ARG A 122 3.33 12.47 17.66
CA ARG A 122 2.00 12.08 18.17
C ARG A 122 2.03 11.66 19.63
N PHE A 123 3.04 10.92 20.08
CA PHE A 123 3.18 10.50 21.46
C PHE A 123 3.34 11.70 22.39
N PHE A 124 4.22 12.66 22.04
CA PHE A 124 4.38 13.91 22.78
C PHE A 124 3.10 14.76 22.79
N ALA A 125 2.35 14.84 21.69
CA ALA A 125 1.08 15.55 21.65
C ALA A 125 0.01 14.91 22.57
N ILE A 126 -0.05 13.58 22.62
CA ILE A 126 -0.96 12.84 23.52
C ILE A 126 -0.55 13.04 24.99
N VAL A 127 0.75 12.95 25.31
CA VAL A 127 1.26 13.19 26.67
C VAL A 127 0.98 14.63 27.10
N GLY A 128 1.30 15.63 26.29
CA GLY A 128 1.02 17.04 26.59
C GLY A 128 -0.47 17.31 26.81
N SER A 129 -1.34 16.80 25.93
CA SER A 129 -2.81 16.92 26.12
C SER A 129 -3.30 16.23 27.40
N LYS A 130 -2.65 15.15 27.85
CA LYS A 130 -3.00 14.45 29.10
C LYS A 130 -2.45 15.16 30.33
N ASP A 131 -1.27 15.77 30.25
CA ASP A 131 -0.73 16.63 31.31
C ASP A 131 -1.59 17.90 31.49
N GLU A 132 -2.10 18.49 30.41
CA GLU A 132 -3.08 19.60 30.47
C GLU A 132 -4.45 19.19 31.03
N GLU A 133 -4.90 17.96 30.77
CA GLU A 133 -6.13 17.40 31.35
C GLU A 133 -5.95 17.11 32.86
N ILE A 134 -4.79 16.55 33.25
CA ILE A 134 -4.40 16.36 34.65
C ILE A 134 -4.25 17.71 35.36
N GLY A 135 -3.70 18.73 34.70
CA GLY A 135 -3.61 20.10 35.22
C GLY A 135 -4.98 20.66 35.56
N ARG A 136 -5.93 20.63 34.62
CA ARG A 136 -7.31 21.09 34.83
C ARG A 136 -8.04 20.31 35.92
N LEU A 137 -7.91 18.98 35.95
CA LEU A 137 -8.50 18.14 37.01
C LEU A 137 -7.92 18.45 38.40
N ASN A 138 -6.63 18.82 38.48
CA ASN A 138 -6.03 19.25 39.74
C ASN A 138 -6.50 20.65 40.17
N GLU A 139 -6.69 21.58 39.23
CA GLU A 139 -7.28 22.89 39.51
C GLU A 139 -8.72 22.76 40.00
N GLU A 140 -9.55 21.94 39.33
CA GLU A 140 -10.93 21.64 39.74
C GLU A 140 -11.00 20.95 41.11
N LEU A 141 -10.07 20.01 41.39
CA LEU A 141 -9.94 19.39 42.71
C LEU A 141 -9.54 20.38 43.81
N GLU A 142 -8.68 21.37 43.51
CA GLU A 142 -8.28 22.39 44.48
C GLU A 142 -9.39 23.43 44.70
N GLU A 143 -10.17 23.75 43.67
CA GLU A 143 -11.36 24.59 43.77
C GLU A 143 -12.47 23.90 44.59
N LEU A 144 -12.71 22.61 44.37
CA LEU A 144 -13.58 21.77 45.21
C LEU A 144 -13.11 21.68 46.66
N ARG A 145 -11.78 21.59 46.90
CA ARG A 145 -11.20 21.64 48.26
C ARG A 145 -11.42 22.99 48.92
N SER A 146 -11.22 24.08 48.18
CA SER A 146 -11.46 25.44 48.65
C SER A 146 -12.92 25.64 49.06
N MET A 147 -13.88 25.23 48.21
CA MET A 147 -15.31 25.27 48.52
C MET A 147 -15.66 24.42 49.75
N LEU A 148 -15.11 23.21 49.88
CA LEU A 148 -15.36 22.36 51.05
C LEU A 148 -14.82 22.97 52.36
N VAL A 149 -13.67 23.64 52.31
CA VAL A 149 -13.13 24.40 53.45
C VAL A 149 -14.01 25.62 53.76
N GLN A 150 -14.52 26.31 52.75
CA GLN A 150 -15.42 27.46 52.91
C GLN A 150 -16.77 27.06 53.53
N ASP A 151 -17.40 25.98 53.05
CA ASP A 151 -18.60 25.38 53.63
C ASP A 151 -18.35 24.91 55.07
N SER A 152 -17.20 24.29 55.35
CA SER A 152 -16.84 23.86 56.70
C SER A 152 -16.67 25.06 57.66
N ASN A 153 -16.17 26.20 57.16
CA ASN A 153 -16.01 27.42 57.97
C ASN A 153 -17.35 28.13 58.20
N GLN A 154 -18.21 28.25 57.18
CA GLN A 154 -19.56 28.84 57.34
C GLN A 154 -20.43 28.03 58.30
N ASN A 155 -20.34 26.69 58.26
CA ASN A 155 -21.03 25.84 59.24
C ASN A 155 -20.47 25.99 60.66
N PHE A 156 -19.21 26.43 60.82
CA PHE A 156 -18.60 26.67 62.14
C PHE A 156 -18.98 28.05 62.72
N GLU A 157 -19.08 29.08 61.88
CA GLU A 157 -19.51 30.44 62.29
C GLU A 157 -21.00 30.51 62.70
N MET A 158 -21.83 29.56 62.23
CA MET A 158 -23.25 29.46 62.58
C MET A 158 -23.54 28.83 63.96
N LEU A 159 -22.51 28.33 64.67
CA LEU A 159 -22.67 27.70 66.00
C LEU A 159 -22.98 28.69 67.14
N PRO A 160 -22.23 29.80 67.37
CA PRO A 160 -22.44 30.67 68.54
C PRO A 160 -23.83 31.32 68.60
N GLY A 161 -24.44 31.64 67.45
CA GLY A 161 -25.78 32.24 67.41
C GLY A 161 -26.91 31.29 67.87
N ARG A 162 -26.71 29.97 67.73
CA ARG A 162 -27.70 28.96 68.14
C ARG A 162 -27.76 28.77 69.65
N ASP A 163 -26.62 28.81 70.33
CA ASP A 163 -26.58 28.67 71.79
C ASP A 163 -27.24 29.86 72.49
N GLU A 164 -27.13 31.06 71.91
CA GLU A 164 -27.77 32.27 72.43
C GLU A 164 -29.30 32.28 72.19
N GLU A 165 -29.78 31.80 71.03
CA GLU A 165 -31.22 31.62 70.77
C GLU A 165 -31.84 30.52 71.67
N ILE A 166 -31.08 29.46 71.98
CA ILE A 166 -31.48 28.42 72.94
C ILE A 166 -31.54 28.97 74.37
N ALA A 167 -30.57 29.80 74.77
CA ALA A 167 -30.58 30.46 76.08
C ALA A 167 -31.80 31.38 76.25
N GLU A 168 -32.17 32.13 75.22
CA GLU A 168 -33.32 33.05 75.25
C GLU A 168 -34.67 32.29 75.28
N ARG A 169 -34.80 31.20 74.51
CA ARG A 169 -35.98 30.31 74.62
C ARG A 169 -36.11 29.68 76.00
N ASN A 170 -35.00 29.28 76.63
CA ASN A 170 -35.04 28.72 77.98
C ASN A 170 -35.50 29.77 79.02
N ARG A 171 -35.08 31.04 78.90
CA ARG A 171 -35.61 32.14 79.75
C ARG A 171 -37.12 32.32 79.60
N GLN A 172 -37.65 32.25 78.37
CA GLN A 172 -39.10 32.34 78.12
C GLN A 172 -39.87 31.17 78.74
N ILE A 173 -39.34 29.94 78.66
CA ILE A 173 -39.94 28.76 79.28
C ILE A 173 -39.98 28.89 80.82
N GLU A 174 -38.91 29.41 81.44
CA GLU A 174 -38.86 29.70 82.89
C GLU A 174 -39.89 30.76 83.31
N GLY A 175 -40.10 31.79 82.49
CA GLY A 175 -41.10 32.85 82.72
C GLY A 175 -42.53 32.34 82.66
N LEU A 176 -42.85 31.51 81.65
CA LEU A 176 -44.17 30.90 81.50
C LEU A 176 -44.48 29.91 82.64
N ARG A 177 -43.48 29.17 83.15
CA ARG A 177 -43.63 28.29 84.31
C ARG A 177 -44.05 29.06 85.56
N ARG A 178 -43.46 30.23 85.84
CA ARG A 178 -43.88 31.08 86.98
C ARG A 178 -45.32 31.59 86.86
N GLN A 179 -45.74 32.04 85.67
CA GLN A 179 -47.11 32.54 85.48
C GLN A 179 -48.16 31.43 85.68
N VAL A 180 -47.87 30.19 85.27
CA VAL A 180 -48.75 29.04 85.54
C VAL A 180 -48.80 28.70 87.03
N GLU A 181 -47.70 28.87 87.77
CA GLU A 181 -47.62 28.62 89.22
C GLU A 181 -48.30 29.73 90.06
N GLU A 182 -48.30 30.99 89.60
CA GLU A 182 -49.08 32.08 90.21
C GLU A 182 -50.58 31.94 89.93
N LEU A 183 -50.99 31.61 88.70
CA LEU A 183 -52.40 31.42 88.34
C LEU A 183 -53.02 30.19 88.99
N ALA A 184 -52.24 29.14 89.26
CA ALA A 184 -52.69 27.98 90.04
C ALA A 184 -53.02 28.33 91.51
N ASN A 185 -52.34 29.33 92.09
CA ASN A 185 -52.46 29.70 93.51
C ASN A 185 -53.54 30.77 93.80
N GLN A 186 -54.21 31.34 92.79
CA GLN A 186 -55.20 32.42 92.97
C GLN A 186 -56.67 31.99 92.74
N SER A 187 -56.95 30.69 92.51
CA SER A 187 -58.29 30.19 92.16
C SER A 187 -59.10 29.60 93.34
N SER A 188 -58.74 29.90 94.59
CA SER A 188 -59.39 29.35 95.79
C SER A 188 -59.71 30.39 96.86
N GLY A 189 -60.91 30.99 96.82
CA GLY A 189 -61.43 31.74 97.98
C GLY A 189 -62.46 32.85 97.73
N SER A 190 -63.74 32.48 97.72
CA SER A 190 -64.89 33.22 98.31
C SER A 190 -65.09 34.73 98.00
N SER A 191 -66.18 35.16 97.34
CA SER A 191 -67.60 35.12 97.78
C SER A 191 -68.05 36.23 98.74
N VAL A 192 -68.97 37.10 98.25
CA VAL A 192 -70.00 37.86 99.00
C VAL A 192 -69.45 39.08 99.82
N LYS A 193 -70.05 40.29 99.87
CA LYS A 193 -71.47 40.72 99.86
C LYS A 193 -71.65 42.15 99.31
N VAL A 194 -72.88 42.50 98.92
CA VAL A 194 -73.34 43.86 98.56
C VAL A 194 -74.09 44.50 99.74
N GLU A 195 -73.97 45.81 99.95
CA GLU A 195 -74.93 46.56 100.79
C GLU A 195 -75.12 48.04 100.35
N SER A 196 -76.36 48.38 100.00
CA SER A 196 -77.01 49.72 99.95
C SER A 196 -76.36 50.92 99.22
N VAL A 197 -77.13 51.54 98.30
CA VAL A 197 -77.78 52.88 98.50
C VAL A 197 -78.71 53.18 97.31
N GLU A 198 -79.97 53.45 97.62
CA GLU A 198 -81.13 53.30 96.70
C GLU A 198 -81.44 54.54 95.82
N ASN A 199 -80.49 55.47 95.67
CA ASN A 199 -80.66 56.73 94.92
C ASN A 199 -79.67 56.90 93.74
N LEU A 200 -79.01 55.81 93.33
CA LEU A 200 -78.21 55.76 92.09
C LEU A 200 -78.85 54.88 91.01
N SER A 201 -79.99 54.23 91.27
CA SER A 201 -80.57 53.18 90.40
C SER A 201 -80.88 53.67 89.00
N GLU A 202 -81.66 54.75 88.85
CA GLU A 202 -82.06 55.26 87.51
C GLU A 202 -80.85 55.75 86.69
N ARG A 203 -79.87 56.39 87.35
CA ARG A 203 -78.63 56.85 86.71
C ARG A 203 -77.69 55.69 86.36
N ALA A 204 -77.71 54.62 87.16
CA ALA A 204 -76.97 53.39 86.91
C ALA A 204 -77.65 52.54 85.82
N GLU A 205 -78.97 52.56 85.68
CA GLU A 205 -79.67 51.93 84.56
C GLU A 205 -79.40 52.66 83.24
N GLU A 206 -79.42 54.00 83.21
CA GLU A 206 -78.98 54.76 82.02
C GLU A 206 -77.50 54.48 81.67
N LEU A 207 -76.62 54.39 82.67
CA LEU A 207 -75.21 54.05 82.46
C LEU A 207 -75.02 52.59 82.03
N MET A 208 -75.74 51.63 82.61
CA MET A 208 -75.67 50.22 82.21
C MET A 208 -76.24 50.00 80.81
N GLU A 209 -77.30 50.70 80.39
CA GLU A 209 -77.80 50.63 79.02
C GLU A 209 -76.79 51.27 78.05
N LYS A 210 -76.12 52.37 78.43
CA LYS A 210 -75.05 52.97 77.62
C LYS A 210 -73.78 52.12 77.58
N ASP A 211 -73.40 51.46 78.67
CA ASP A 211 -72.28 50.51 78.71
C ASP A 211 -72.63 49.21 77.96
N ARG A 212 -73.90 48.81 77.91
CA ARG A 212 -74.40 47.71 77.07
C ARG A 212 -74.32 48.08 75.58
N GLU A 213 -74.74 49.29 75.21
CA GLU A 213 -74.66 49.83 73.85
C GLU A 213 -73.19 50.02 73.41
N ILE A 214 -72.31 50.53 74.29
CA ILE A 214 -70.85 50.58 74.08
C ILE A 214 -70.26 49.16 73.99
N GLY A 215 -70.76 48.21 74.76
CA GLY A 215 -70.38 46.80 74.68
C GLY A 215 -70.75 46.16 73.35
N GLU A 216 -71.95 46.42 72.83
CA GLU A 216 -72.40 45.98 71.51
C GLU A 216 -71.60 46.63 70.38
N LEU A 217 -71.32 47.94 70.47
CA LEU A 217 -70.45 48.65 69.52
C LEU A 217 -69.01 48.15 69.56
N ARG A 218 -68.45 47.85 70.75
CA ARG A 218 -67.13 47.20 70.87
C ARG A 218 -67.15 45.80 70.24
N ARG A 219 -68.19 45.00 70.48
CA ARG A 219 -68.34 43.68 69.86
C ARG A 219 -68.42 43.77 68.33
N GLN A 220 -69.11 44.76 67.78
CA GLN A 220 -69.12 45.05 66.35
C GLN A 220 -67.76 45.51 65.83
N ILE A 221 -67.04 46.35 66.56
CA ILE A 221 -65.67 46.78 66.21
C ILE A 221 -64.72 45.58 66.21
N ASP A 222 -64.82 44.68 67.19
CA ASP A 222 -64.00 43.47 67.26
C ASP A 222 -64.34 42.47 66.15
N GLU A 223 -65.62 42.28 65.82
CA GLU A 223 -66.05 41.48 64.66
C GLU A 223 -65.59 42.10 63.33
N MET A 224 -65.66 43.42 63.19
CA MET A 224 -65.18 44.14 62.00
C MET A 224 -63.65 44.11 61.89
N ASN A 225 -62.92 44.21 63.00
CA ASN A 225 -61.46 44.05 63.03
C ASN A 225 -61.05 42.62 62.70
N LEU A 226 -61.80 41.61 63.17
CA LEU A 226 -61.57 40.21 62.80
C LEU A 226 -61.79 40.01 61.29
N PHE A 227 -62.86 40.56 60.73
CA PHE A 227 -63.14 40.52 59.29
C PHE A 227 -62.08 41.26 58.46
N VAL A 228 -61.59 42.42 58.92
CA VAL A 228 -60.51 43.17 58.27
C VAL A 228 -59.19 42.40 58.33
N ASN A 229 -58.87 41.74 59.44
CA ASN A 229 -57.68 40.90 59.57
C ASN A 229 -57.76 39.65 58.68
N GLN A 230 -58.94 39.02 58.58
CA GLN A 230 -59.18 37.91 57.64
C GLN A 230 -59.03 38.38 56.19
N SER A 231 -59.68 39.48 55.82
CA SER A 231 -59.55 40.08 54.48
C SER A 231 -58.10 40.44 54.14
N ARG A 232 -57.33 40.94 55.12
CA ARG A 232 -55.91 41.24 54.95
C ARG A 232 -55.07 39.97 54.74
N GLN A 233 -55.33 38.92 55.51
CA GLN A 233 -54.66 37.62 55.34
C GLN A 233 -54.99 36.99 53.98
N GLU A 234 -56.23 37.15 53.50
CA GLU A 234 -56.64 36.76 52.15
C GLU A 234 -55.90 37.59 51.08
N ILE A 235 -55.77 38.91 51.24
CA ILE A 235 -54.97 39.76 50.34
C ILE A 235 -53.50 39.34 50.31
N GLU A 236 -52.87 39.10 51.46
CA GLU A 236 -51.47 38.62 51.54
C GLU A 236 -51.31 37.23 50.88
N SER A 237 -52.34 36.38 50.94
CA SER A 237 -52.38 35.09 50.21
C SER A 237 -52.54 35.26 48.70
N VAL A 238 -53.31 36.26 48.25
CA VAL A 238 -53.46 36.59 46.82
C VAL A 238 -52.19 37.23 46.27
N GLU A 239 -51.51 38.07 47.04
CA GLU A 239 -50.23 38.70 46.65
C GLU A 239 -49.12 37.65 46.51
N THR A 240 -49.02 36.70 47.44
CA THR A 240 -48.07 35.57 47.31
C THR A 240 -48.39 34.63 46.14
N LEU A 241 -49.67 34.42 45.82
CA LEU A 241 -50.08 33.70 44.61
C LEU A 241 -49.81 34.50 43.32
N SER A 242 -49.94 35.83 43.35
CA SER A 242 -49.61 36.72 42.22
C SER A 242 -48.13 36.63 41.87
N ASN A 243 -47.25 36.82 42.86
CA ASN A 243 -45.80 36.72 42.69
C ASN A 243 -45.38 35.33 42.16
N LYS A 244 -46.04 34.26 42.64
CA LYS A 244 -45.81 32.90 42.16
C LYS A 244 -46.36 32.65 40.75
N THR A 245 -47.38 33.39 40.32
CA THR A 245 -47.89 33.36 38.95
C THR A 245 -46.93 34.08 38.00
N GLU A 246 -46.34 35.20 38.42
CA GLU A 246 -45.28 35.88 37.66
C GLU A 246 -44.02 35.00 37.52
N GLU A 247 -43.60 34.31 38.59
CA GLU A 247 -42.49 33.35 38.54
C GLU A 247 -42.76 32.18 37.56
N LEU A 248 -44.02 31.72 37.47
CA LEU A 248 -44.43 30.68 36.52
C LEU A 248 -44.46 31.21 35.08
N ILE A 249 -44.92 32.44 34.84
CA ILE A 249 -44.92 33.07 33.51
C ILE A 249 -43.48 33.22 32.98
N GLU A 250 -42.52 33.59 33.85
CA GLU A 250 -41.11 33.71 33.45
C GLU A 250 -40.50 32.33 33.15
N LYS A 251 -40.88 31.28 33.89
CA LYS A 251 -40.47 29.90 33.59
C LYS A 251 -41.09 29.34 32.31
N ASP A 252 -42.36 29.64 32.04
CA ASP A 252 -43.00 29.27 30.77
C ASP A 252 -42.34 30.00 29.59
N ARG A 253 -41.87 31.24 29.79
CA ARG A 253 -41.06 31.97 28.81
C ARG A 253 -39.71 31.29 28.57
N GLU A 254 -38.98 30.93 29.63
CA GLU A 254 -37.70 30.20 29.54
C GLU A 254 -37.86 28.84 28.83
N ILE A 255 -38.93 28.11 29.14
CA ILE A 255 -39.30 26.86 28.45
C ILE A 255 -39.55 27.09 26.96
N GLU A 256 -40.23 28.16 26.58
CA GLU A 256 -40.50 28.48 25.18
C GLU A 256 -39.22 28.93 24.44
N GLU A 257 -38.33 29.68 25.09
CA GLU A 257 -37.01 30.02 24.54
C GLU A 257 -36.14 28.75 24.34
N LEU A 258 -36.16 27.81 25.28
CA LEU A 258 -35.51 26.49 25.14
C LEU A 258 -36.12 25.63 24.03
N ARG A 259 -37.46 25.63 23.85
CA ARG A 259 -38.12 24.94 22.73
C ARG A 259 -37.69 25.50 21.38
N ASN A 260 -37.66 26.82 21.23
CA ASN A 260 -37.20 27.48 20.02
C ASN A 260 -35.72 27.14 19.70
N GLN A 261 -34.87 27.03 20.72
CA GLN A 261 -33.48 26.54 20.54
C GLN A 261 -33.42 25.07 20.12
N ILE A 262 -34.25 24.19 20.71
CA ILE A 262 -34.34 22.78 20.34
C ILE A 262 -34.83 22.63 18.89
N ASP A 263 -35.84 23.38 18.47
CA ASP A 263 -36.37 23.33 17.11
C ASP A 263 -35.35 23.87 16.08
N ALA A 264 -34.63 24.94 16.41
CA ALA A 264 -33.52 25.44 15.59
C ALA A 264 -32.37 24.41 15.48
N MET A 265 -32.02 23.75 16.58
CA MET A 265 -30.99 22.69 16.59
C MET A 265 -31.43 21.45 15.81
N ASN A 266 -32.71 21.07 15.89
CA ASN A 266 -33.30 19.97 15.11
C ASN A 266 -33.32 20.30 13.61
N ALA A 267 -33.65 21.54 13.23
CA ALA A 267 -33.60 21.99 11.84
C ALA A 267 -32.17 21.94 11.29
N ALA A 268 -31.19 22.49 12.02
CA ALA A 268 -29.77 22.43 11.65
C ALA A 268 -29.23 20.98 11.56
N PHE A 269 -29.70 20.09 12.45
CA PHE A 269 -29.35 18.66 12.39
C PHE A 269 -29.95 17.96 11.15
N GLN A 270 -31.18 18.27 10.78
CA GLN A 270 -31.78 17.75 9.54
C GLN A 270 -31.09 18.29 8.28
N GLU A 271 -30.71 19.57 8.27
CA GLU A 271 -29.95 20.18 7.17
C GLU A 271 -28.58 19.51 7.01
N ALA A 272 -27.83 19.32 8.11
CA ALA A 272 -26.56 18.60 8.13
C ALA A 272 -26.72 17.11 7.72
N GLN A 273 -27.81 16.43 8.08
CA GLN A 273 -28.10 15.10 7.57
C GLN A 273 -28.36 15.11 6.06
N HIS A 274 -29.12 16.08 5.55
CA HIS A 274 -29.41 16.21 4.13
C HIS A 274 -28.16 16.53 3.29
N GLU A 275 -27.22 17.32 3.84
CA GLU A 275 -25.94 17.63 3.20
C GLU A 275 -24.98 16.43 3.18
N LYS A 276 -24.90 15.64 4.26
CA LYS A 276 -24.02 14.46 4.32
C LYS A 276 -24.59 13.21 3.65
N ARG A 277 -25.91 13.09 3.49
CA ARG A 277 -26.54 11.94 2.82
C ARG A 277 -26.02 11.67 1.39
N PRO A 278 -25.82 12.67 0.50
CA PRO A 278 -25.19 12.43 -0.79
C PRO A 278 -23.71 12.06 -0.67
N GLU A 279 -22.97 12.58 0.32
CA GLU A 279 -21.58 12.14 0.58
C GLU A 279 -21.54 10.65 0.94
N PHE A 280 -22.41 10.19 1.84
CA PHE A 280 -22.54 8.76 2.17
C PHE A 280 -22.97 7.92 0.97
N SER A 281 -23.92 8.40 0.15
CA SER A 281 -24.35 7.70 -1.07
C SER A 281 -23.22 7.58 -2.10
N ASN A 282 -22.38 8.60 -2.22
CA ASN A 282 -21.21 8.58 -3.11
C ASN A 282 -20.12 7.64 -2.57
N LEU A 283 -19.88 7.64 -1.26
CA LEU A 283 -18.93 6.72 -0.61
C LEU A 283 -19.39 5.26 -0.67
N GLU A 284 -20.68 5.00 -0.51
CA GLU A 284 -21.29 3.67 -0.66
C GLU A 284 -21.19 3.18 -2.12
N GLN A 285 -21.43 4.07 -3.09
CA GLN A 285 -21.21 3.74 -4.49
C GLN A 285 -19.72 3.51 -4.82
N GLU A 286 -18.81 4.35 -4.32
CA GLU A 286 -17.36 4.13 -4.48
C GLU A 286 -16.95 2.80 -3.85
N LEU A 287 -17.44 2.45 -2.66
CA LEU A 287 -17.17 1.17 -2.00
C LEU A 287 -17.63 -0.01 -2.86
N ILE A 288 -18.84 0.06 -3.44
CA ILE A 288 -19.36 -0.96 -4.37
C ILE A 288 -18.47 -1.08 -5.62
N GLU A 289 -18.00 0.04 -6.18
CA GLU A 289 -17.07 0.03 -7.32
C GLU A 289 -15.71 -0.57 -6.93
N LYS A 290 -15.17 -0.26 -5.75
CA LYS A 290 -13.95 -0.90 -5.23
C LYS A 290 -14.14 -2.40 -5.02
N ASP A 291 -15.25 -2.86 -4.45
CA ASP A 291 -15.53 -4.29 -4.27
C ASP A 291 -15.68 -5.04 -5.60
N GLN A 292 -16.29 -4.41 -6.61
CA GLN A 292 -16.34 -4.96 -7.98
C GLN A 292 -14.93 -5.09 -8.58
N THR A 293 -14.08 -4.06 -8.47
CA THR A 293 -12.68 -4.15 -8.94
C THR A 293 -11.86 -5.19 -8.17
N LEU A 294 -12.05 -5.32 -6.85
CA LEU A 294 -11.42 -6.38 -6.04
C LEU A 294 -11.89 -7.77 -6.48
N HIS A 295 -13.17 -7.94 -6.83
CA HIS A 295 -13.66 -9.23 -7.34
C HIS A 295 -13.07 -9.55 -8.72
N ALA A 296 -12.96 -8.57 -9.62
CA ALA A 296 -12.30 -8.74 -10.91
C ALA A 296 -10.82 -9.14 -10.76
N LEU A 297 -10.08 -8.46 -9.86
CA LEU A 297 -8.69 -8.79 -9.55
C LEU A 297 -8.54 -10.19 -8.91
N ARG A 298 -9.46 -10.60 -8.02
CA ARG A 298 -9.47 -11.97 -7.48
C ARG A 298 -9.66 -13.02 -8.58
N ASN A 299 -10.57 -12.78 -9.52
CA ASN A 299 -10.80 -13.69 -10.65
C ASN A 299 -9.55 -13.75 -11.55
N GLN A 300 -8.89 -12.62 -11.80
CA GLN A 300 -7.63 -12.58 -12.58
C GLN A 300 -6.48 -13.31 -11.87
N ILE A 301 -6.36 -13.18 -10.54
CA ILE A 301 -5.40 -13.94 -9.73
C ILE A 301 -5.66 -15.45 -9.83
N GLU A 302 -6.91 -15.88 -9.83
CA GLU A 302 -7.25 -17.30 -9.94
C GLU A 302 -6.98 -17.87 -11.34
N VAL A 303 -7.20 -17.08 -12.40
CA VAL A 303 -6.77 -17.45 -13.77
C VAL A 303 -5.24 -17.59 -13.83
N MET A 304 -4.48 -16.60 -13.35
CA MET A 304 -3.01 -16.68 -13.32
C MET A 304 -2.49 -17.86 -12.47
N ARG A 305 -3.23 -18.30 -11.45
CA ARG A 305 -2.90 -19.51 -10.67
C ARG A 305 -3.12 -20.80 -11.45
N LEU A 306 -4.16 -20.86 -12.28
CA LEU A 306 -4.40 -22.00 -13.17
C LEU A 306 -3.30 -22.06 -14.24
N GLU A 307 -2.99 -20.94 -14.91
CA GLU A 307 -1.90 -20.84 -15.88
C GLU A 307 -0.53 -21.22 -15.27
N LEU A 308 -0.25 -20.82 -14.02
CA LEU A 308 0.96 -21.21 -13.29
C LEU A 308 1.01 -22.69 -12.88
N ASN A 309 -0.15 -23.34 -12.71
CA ASN A 309 -0.21 -24.78 -12.47
C ASN A 309 -0.05 -25.57 -13.78
N GLU A 310 -0.68 -25.13 -14.86
CA GLU A 310 -0.53 -25.75 -16.19
C GLU A 310 0.93 -25.69 -16.67
N THR A 311 1.56 -24.52 -16.61
CA THR A 311 3.00 -24.37 -16.96
C THR A 311 3.93 -25.14 -16.01
N ARG A 312 3.55 -25.33 -14.75
CA ARG A 312 4.28 -26.21 -13.83
C ARG A 312 4.16 -27.68 -14.22
N ASP A 313 2.96 -28.15 -14.53
CA ASP A 313 2.71 -29.52 -14.95
C ASP A 313 3.42 -29.82 -16.29
N GLU A 314 3.47 -28.85 -17.21
CA GLU A 314 4.28 -28.91 -18.43
C GLU A 314 5.79 -29.00 -18.14
N LEU A 315 6.31 -28.22 -17.19
CA LEU A 315 7.70 -28.30 -16.75
C LEU A 315 8.03 -29.64 -16.09
N GLU A 316 7.12 -30.21 -15.29
CA GLU A 316 7.30 -31.52 -14.65
C GLU A 316 7.29 -32.65 -15.69
N ASN A 317 6.40 -32.58 -16.70
CA ASN A 317 6.41 -33.48 -17.86
C ASN A 317 7.69 -33.34 -18.71
N ASN A 318 8.17 -32.12 -18.94
CA ASN A 318 9.42 -31.87 -19.66
C ASN A 318 10.65 -32.36 -18.88
N ALA A 319 10.66 -32.26 -17.55
CA ALA A 319 11.70 -32.84 -16.70
C ALA A 319 11.74 -34.37 -16.83
N HIS A 320 10.58 -35.05 -16.74
CA HIS A 320 10.50 -36.49 -16.98
C HIS A 320 10.96 -36.90 -18.39
N ARG A 321 10.62 -36.11 -19.41
CA ARG A 321 11.08 -36.35 -20.78
C ARG A 321 12.60 -36.15 -20.93
N LEU A 322 13.19 -35.20 -20.20
CA LEU A 322 14.63 -35.00 -20.14
C LEU A 322 15.33 -36.17 -19.43
N ASP A 323 14.79 -36.67 -18.32
CA ASP A 323 15.29 -37.87 -17.64
C ASP A 323 15.26 -39.11 -18.56
N GLU A 324 14.19 -39.29 -19.34
CA GLU A 324 14.09 -40.36 -20.34
C GLU A 324 15.14 -40.23 -21.46
N LEU A 325 15.42 -39.01 -21.93
CA LEU A 325 16.48 -38.74 -22.90
C LEU A 325 17.88 -38.96 -22.31
N ILE A 326 18.12 -38.60 -21.05
CA ILE A 326 19.37 -38.88 -20.33
C ILE A 326 19.57 -40.39 -20.17
N ALA A 327 18.51 -41.16 -19.89
CA ALA A 327 18.57 -42.61 -19.84
C ALA A 327 18.94 -43.21 -21.21
N LYS A 328 18.33 -42.73 -22.30
CA LYS A 328 18.65 -43.17 -23.68
C LYS A 328 20.07 -42.79 -24.12
N GLU A 329 20.59 -41.62 -23.75
CA GLU A 329 21.98 -41.26 -24.06
C GLU A 329 22.98 -42.15 -23.29
N ARG A 330 22.66 -42.57 -22.05
CA ARG A 330 23.47 -43.57 -21.33
C ARG A 330 23.47 -44.93 -22.04
N GLU A 331 22.32 -45.41 -22.48
CA GLU A 331 22.20 -46.64 -23.28
C GLU A 331 23.02 -46.55 -24.59
N ILE A 332 22.96 -45.41 -25.28
CA ILE A 332 23.77 -45.14 -26.47
C ILE A 332 25.28 -45.14 -26.14
N GLN A 333 25.70 -44.60 -24.99
CA GLN A 333 27.09 -44.62 -24.55
C GLN A 333 27.58 -46.03 -24.21
N GLU A 334 26.75 -46.86 -23.58
CA GLU A 334 27.04 -48.28 -23.34
C GLU A 334 27.19 -49.05 -24.66
N LEU A 335 26.28 -48.83 -25.62
CA LEU A 335 26.37 -49.41 -26.96
C LEU A 335 27.58 -48.90 -27.77
N ARG A 336 28.02 -47.64 -27.58
CA ARG A 336 29.26 -47.11 -28.18
C ARG A 336 30.48 -47.83 -27.61
N LEU A 337 30.56 -48.01 -26.29
CA LEU A 337 31.64 -48.75 -25.62
C LEU A 337 31.68 -50.23 -26.05
N GLU A 338 30.53 -50.86 -26.24
CA GLU A 338 30.46 -52.23 -26.77
C GLU A 338 30.92 -52.30 -28.24
N ASN A 339 30.53 -51.35 -29.09
CA ASN A 339 31.01 -51.26 -30.47
C ASN A 339 32.52 -50.98 -30.56
N GLU A 340 33.08 -50.15 -29.68
CA GLU A 340 34.54 -49.93 -29.59
C GLU A 340 35.27 -51.22 -29.19
N LYS A 341 34.76 -51.94 -28.19
CA LYS A 341 35.29 -53.24 -27.77
C LYS A 341 35.22 -54.30 -28.88
N LEU A 342 34.12 -54.36 -29.64
CA LEU A 342 33.99 -55.23 -30.81
C LEU A 342 34.95 -54.83 -31.93
N SER A 343 35.15 -53.53 -32.16
CA SER A 343 36.10 -53.01 -33.14
C SER A 343 37.56 -53.36 -32.79
N LEU A 344 37.94 -53.25 -31.52
CA LEU A 344 39.24 -53.72 -31.02
C LEU A 344 39.40 -55.24 -31.18
N GLN A 345 38.33 -56.01 -30.97
CA GLN A 345 38.35 -57.46 -31.18
C GLN A 345 38.50 -57.82 -32.67
N ILE A 346 37.83 -57.08 -33.57
CA ILE A 346 38.00 -57.24 -35.03
C ILE A 346 39.43 -56.90 -35.45
N ASN A 347 40.00 -55.79 -34.95
CA ASN A 347 41.38 -55.41 -35.25
C ASN A 347 42.39 -56.47 -34.78
N ASN A 348 42.19 -57.05 -33.59
CA ASN A 348 43.03 -58.16 -33.10
C ASN A 348 42.93 -59.39 -34.01
N TYR A 349 41.74 -59.76 -34.50
CA TYR A 349 41.58 -60.86 -35.46
C TYR A 349 42.21 -60.54 -36.83
N GLN A 350 42.13 -59.28 -37.29
CA GLN A 350 42.78 -58.86 -38.53
C GLN A 350 44.31 -58.91 -38.41
N GLN A 351 44.88 -58.45 -37.30
CA GLN A 351 46.30 -58.56 -37.01
C GLN A 351 46.73 -60.04 -36.94
N GLN A 352 45.96 -60.89 -36.25
CA GLN A 352 46.24 -62.33 -36.17
C GLN A 352 46.22 -62.99 -37.57
N ASN A 353 45.30 -62.58 -38.46
CA ASN A 353 45.29 -63.06 -39.84
C ASN A 353 46.52 -62.57 -40.62
N GLN A 354 46.95 -61.32 -40.47
CA GLN A 354 48.18 -60.81 -41.10
C GLN A 354 49.45 -61.53 -40.60
N GLU A 355 49.51 -61.85 -39.30
CA GLU A 355 50.56 -62.69 -38.72
C GLU A 355 50.51 -64.13 -39.26
N GLN A 356 49.31 -64.67 -39.55
CA GLN A 356 49.14 -65.98 -40.17
C GLN A 356 49.49 -65.96 -41.67
N ASP A 357 49.16 -64.90 -42.40
CA ASP A 357 49.48 -64.74 -43.83
C ASP A 357 50.99 -64.58 -44.03
N THR A 358 51.67 -63.78 -43.21
CA THR A 358 53.14 -63.68 -43.23
C THR A 358 53.82 -65.00 -42.81
N GLN A 359 53.22 -65.80 -41.92
CA GLN A 359 53.67 -67.16 -41.65
C GLN A 359 53.46 -68.10 -42.85
N ASN A 360 52.34 -68.01 -43.55
CA ASN A 360 52.06 -68.79 -44.77
C ASN A 360 53.03 -68.41 -45.89
N GLU A 361 53.33 -67.13 -46.08
CA GLU A 361 54.31 -66.62 -47.05
C GLU A 361 55.73 -67.12 -46.73
N ALA A 362 56.14 -67.07 -45.46
CA ALA A 362 57.40 -67.68 -45.00
C ALA A 362 57.44 -69.22 -45.10
N VAL A 363 56.30 -69.90 -45.23
CA VAL A 363 56.23 -71.34 -45.57
C VAL A 363 56.34 -71.53 -47.08
N ILE A 364 55.69 -70.70 -47.89
CA ILE A 364 55.81 -70.71 -49.36
C ILE A 364 57.25 -70.47 -49.80
N ASP A 365 57.96 -69.53 -49.18
CA ASP A 365 59.39 -69.28 -49.45
C ASP A 365 60.28 -70.46 -49.06
N LYS A 366 59.96 -71.17 -47.97
CA LYS A 366 60.66 -72.39 -47.58
C LYS A 366 60.38 -73.54 -48.54
N ASP A 367 59.14 -73.71 -48.98
CA ASP A 367 58.77 -74.70 -50.00
C ASP A 367 59.44 -74.38 -51.35
N ARG A 368 59.60 -73.09 -51.69
CA ARG A 368 60.39 -72.64 -52.84
C ARG A 368 61.87 -72.96 -52.67
N GLN A 369 62.49 -72.66 -51.53
CA GLN A 369 63.88 -73.05 -51.24
C GLN A 369 64.07 -74.58 -51.28
N ILE A 370 63.11 -75.35 -50.78
CA ILE A 370 63.09 -76.82 -50.87
C ILE A 370 62.99 -77.26 -52.34
N GLY A 371 62.19 -76.59 -53.16
CA GLY A 371 62.13 -76.81 -54.61
C GLY A 371 63.46 -76.53 -55.32
N GLU A 372 64.13 -75.42 -54.99
CA GLU A 372 65.44 -75.05 -55.53
C GLU A 372 66.55 -76.04 -55.07
N LEU A 373 66.53 -76.48 -53.80
CA LEU A 373 67.42 -77.51 -53.27
C LEU A 373 67.17 -78.88 -53.92
N ASN A 374 65.91 -79.29 -54.11
CA ASN A 374 65.56 -80.53 -54.81
C ASN A 374 66.06 -80.50 -56.25
N LYS A 375 65.94 -79.37 -56.94
CA LYS A 375 66.49 -79.17 -58.28
C LYS A 375 68.02 -79.25 -58.29
N GLN A 376 68.71 -78.67 -57.30
CA GLN A 376 70.17 -78.84 -57.14
C GLN A 376 70.55 -80.30 -56.88
N ILE A 377 69.76 -81.05 -56.10
CA ILE A 377 69.97 -82.48 -55.85
C ILE A 377 69.74 -83.31 -57.12
N GLU A 378 68.73 -83.01 -57.93
CA GLU A 378 68.53 -83.62 -59.26
C GLU A 378 69.70 -83.30 -60.21
N GLU A 379 70.18 -82.05 -60.25
CA GLU A 379 71.34 -81.67 -61.07
C GLU A 379 72.64 -82.34 -60.58
N MET A 380 72.85 -82.48 -59.26
CA MET A 380 73.99 -83.20 -58.71
C MET A 380 73.91 -84.70 -58.95
N THR A 381 72.74 -85.32 -58.83
CA THR A 381 72.56 -86.74 -59.17
C THR A 381 72.68 -86.99 -60.68
N LEU A 382 72.21 -86.07 -61.54
CA LEU A 382 72.39 -86.15 -62.99
C LEU A 382 73.84 -85.92 -63.44
N LYS A 383 74.62 -85.10 -62.72
CA LYS A 383 76.07 -84.97 -62.92
C LYS A 383 76.83 -86.20 -62.38
N SER A 384 76.51 -86.66 -61.18
CA SER A 384 77.16 -87.83 -60.56
C SER A 384 76.91 -89.13 -61.35
N THR A 385 75.70 -89.35 -61.85
CA THR A 385 75.36 -90.52 -62.70
C THR A 385 75.99 -90.48 -64.10
N LYS A 386 76.43 -89.31 -64.58
CA LYS A 386 77.20 -89.18 -65.84
C LYS A 386 78.72 -89.25 -65.65
N GLN A 387 79.23 -89.04 -64.43
CA GLN A 387 80.66 -89.06 -64.13
C GLN A 387 81.17 -90.42 -63.62
N LEU A 388 80.29 -91.40 -63.39
CA LEU A 388 80.61 -92.70 -62.78
C LEU A 388 80.76 -93.88 -63.75
N THR A 389 80.84 -93.62 -65.07
CA THR A 389 80.98 -94.68 -66.10
C THR A 389 82.23 -94.56 -66.98
N GLU A 390 83.22 -93.71 -66.64
CA GLU A 390 84.52 -93.68 -67.32
C GLU A 390 85.69 -93.40 -66.35
N ASP A 391 86.63 -94.35 -66.30
CA ASP A 391 88.04 -94.30 -65.87
C ASP A 391 88.47 -93.85 -64.45
N HIS A 392 88.52 -94.85 -63.56
CA HIS A 392 89.73 -95.29 -62.82
C HIS A 392 91.07 -94.56 -63.12
N ALA A 393 91.70 -93.90 -62.11
CA ALA A 393 93.11 -94.12 -61.71
C ALA A 393 93.70 -93.09 -60.69
N ASN A 394 93.79 -93.51 -59.42
CA ASN A 394 94.88 -93.28 -58.44
C ASN A 394 95.51 -91.88 -58.16
N VAL A 395 95.24 -91.44 -56.91
CA VAL A 395 96.23 -90.98 -55.90
C VAL A 395 97.11 -89.76 -56.24
N LEU A 396 96.52 -88.56 -56.12
CA LEU A 396 97.22 -87.36 -55.62
C LEU A 396 96.28 -86.32 -54.95
N MET A 397 95.11 -86.76 -54.46
CA MET A 397 94.02 -85.89 -53.96
C MET A 397 94.03 -85.67 -52.42
N ILE A 398 94.74 -86.50 -51.67
CA ILE A 398 94.57 -86.58 -50.20
C ILE A 398 95.21 -85.39 -49.46
N GLN A 399 96.20 -84.72 -50.03
CA GLN A 399 96.82 -83.54 -49.40
C GLN A 399 96.05 -82.22 -49.63
N GLN A 400 95.15 -82.15 -50.62
CA GLN A 400 94.32 -80.95 -50.84
C GLN A 400 93.07 -80.97 -49.94
N LEU A 401 92.50 -82.14 -49.70
CA LEU A 401 91.31 -82.31 -48.85
C LEU A 401 91.57 -82.03 -47.36
N GLU A 402 92.81 -82.16 -46.87
CA GLU A 402 93.15 -81.80 -45.47
C GLU A 402 93.23 -80.28 -45.26
N GLU A 403 93.63 -79.51 -46.28
CA GLU A 403 93.73 -78.04 -46.23
C GLU A 403 92.33 -77.38 -46.45
N GLU A 404 91.50 -77.98 -47.32
CA GLU A 404 90.08 -77.62 -47.49
C GLU A 404 89.23 -77.94 -46.25
N LEU A 405 89.51 -79.05 -45.54
CA LEU A 405 88.78 -79.38 -44.31
C LEU A 405 89.09 -78.45 -43.14
N GLU A 406 90.32 -77.96 -42.99
CA GLU A 406 90.66 -77.05 -41.89
C GLU A 406 90.11 -75.63 -42.15
N THR A 407 90.16 -75.14 -43.39
CA THR A 407 89.56 -73.84 -43.76
C THR A 407 88.03 -73.80 -43.60
N VAL A 408 87.33 -74.89 -43.95
CA VAL A 408 85.89 -75.04 -43.67
C VAL A 408 85.61 -75.10 -42.15
N ARG A 409 86.54 -75.65 -41.37
CA ARG A 409 86.42 -75.73 -39.90
C ARG A 409 86.63 -74.37 -39.22
N GLU A 410 87.57 -73.57 -39.71
CA GLU A 410 87.78 -72.20 -39.25
C GLU A 410 86.60 -71.29 -39.62
N SER A 411 86.07 -71.38 -40.85
CA SER A 411 84.83 -70.71 -41.25
C SER A 411 83.66 -71.08 -40.35
N TYR A 412 83.43 -72.38 -40.10
CA TYR A 412 82.33 -72.83 -39.25
C TYR A 412 82.45 -72.34 -37.79
N GLU A 413 83.64 -72.38 -37.19
CA GLU A 413 83.85 -71.84 -35.85
C GLU A 413 83.80 -70.31 -35.80
N GLU A 414 84.09 -69.60 -36.89
CA GLU A 414 83.92 -68.15 -36.95
C GLU A 414 82.45 -67.74 -37.13
N ASP A 415 81.69 -68.39 -38.00
CA ASP A 415 80.25 -68.13 -38.14
C ASP A 415 79.47 -68.52 -36.88
N LYS A 416 79.90 -69.58 -36.19
CA LYS A 416 79.41 -69.92 -34.84
C LYS A 416 79.75 -68.84 -33.80
N ARG A 417 80.92 -68.18 -33.86
CA ARG A 417 81.24 -67.02 -33.01
C ARG A 417 80.38 -65.81 -33.38
N ARG A 418 80.12 -65.55 -34.66
CA ARG A 418 79.24 -64.45 -35.13
C ARG A 418 77.79 -64.68 -34.70
N ALA A 419 77.29 -65.93 -34.76
CA ALA A 419 75.97 -66.32 -34.25
C ALA A 419 75.87 -66.15 -32.72
N ILE A 420 76.91 -66.50 -31.97
CA ILE A 420 76.95 -66.27 -30.51
C ILE A 420 77.00 -64.77 -30.20
N ALA A 421 77.79 -63.98 -30.92
CA ALA A 421 77.90 -62.53 -30.70
C ALA A 421 76.59 -61.79 -31.02
N THR A 422 75.94 -62.12 -32.14
CA THR A 422 74.63 -61.56 -32.50
C THR A 422 73.53 -61.98 -31.53
N SER A 423 73.52 -63.24 -31.09
CA SER A 423 72.63 -63.70 -30.02
C SER A 423 72.85 -62.93 -28.70
N GLN A 424 74.10 -62.67 -28.31
CA GLN A 424 74.42 -61.89 -27.10
C GLN A 424 74.02 -60.41 -27.22
N GLU A 425 74.20 -59.77 -28.38
CA GLU A 425 73.76 -58.38 -28.61
C GLU A 425 72.22 -58.28 -28.67
N LEU A 426 71.52 -59.26 -29.25
CA LEU A 426 70.05 -59.34 -29.17
C LEU A 426 69.56 -59.55 -27.73
N GLN A 427 70.21 -60.43 -26.96
CA GLN A 427 69.91 -60.63 -25.53
C GLN A 427 70.12 -59.33 -24.73
N LYS A 428 71.18 -58.57 -25.04
CA LYS A 428 71.47 -57.28 -24.42
C LYS A 428 70.41 -56.23 -24.77
N ARG A 429 70.04 -56.08 -26.05
CA ARG A 429 68.96 -55.18 -26.47
C ARG A 429 67.60 -55.54 -25.87
N LEU A 430 67.30 -56.83 -25.73
CA LEU A 430 66.09 -57.31 -25.05
C LEU A 430 66.09 -56.92 -23.57
N ASN A 431 67.24 -57.05 -22.89
CA ASN A 431 67.39 -56.61 -21.49
C ASN A 431 67.25 -55.07 -21.36
N GLU A 432 67.89 -54.29 -22.24
CA GLU A 432 67.78 -52.83 -22.28
C GLU A 432 66.33 -52.38 -22.54
N ALA A 433 65.60 -53.09 -23.42
CA ALA A 433 64.17 -52.83 -23.67
C ALA A 433 63.29 -53.20 -22.47
N MET A 434 63.56 -54.30 -21.77
CA MET A 434 62.87 -54.65 -20.52
C MET A 434 63.15 -53.65 -19.39
N GLU A 435 64.38 -53.16 -19.27
CA GLU A 435 64.74 -52.13 -18.30
C GLU A 435 64.06 -50.78 -18.63
N GLY A 436 64.02 -50.39 -19.90
CA GLY A 436 63.23 -49.26 -20.38
C GLY A 436 61.73 -49.40 -20.09
N SER A 437 61.15 -50.58 -20.32
CA SER A 437 59.75 -50.88 -19.97
C SER A 437 59.50 -50.84 -18.46
N SER A 438 60.46 -51.29 -17.64
CA SER A 438 60.36 -51.23 -16.18
C SER A 438 60.38 -49.78 -15.68
N ASN A 439 61.31 -48.97 -16.20
CA ASN A 439 61.42 -47.55 -15.86
C ASN A 439 60.16 -46.76 -16.28
N LEU A 440 59.59 -47.06 -17.45
CA LEU A 440 58.33 -46.45 -17.89
C LEU A 440 57.16 -46.84 -16.96
N LYS A 441 57.10 -48.11 -16.55
CA LYS A 441 56.09 -48.63 -15.62
C LYS A 441 56.18 -47.98 -14.24
N GLU A 442 57.40 -47.81 -13.70
CA GLU A 442 57.64 -47.10 -12.45
C GLU A 442 57.24 -45.62 -12.55
N MET A 443 57.56 -44.95 -13.65
CA MET A 443 57.16 -43.57 -13.90
C MET A 443 55.63 -43.41 -13.99
N THR A 444 54.92 -44.36 -14.63
CA THR A 444 53.44 -44.37 -14.64
C THR A 444 52.82 -44.69 -13.28
N MET A 445 53.41 -45.60 -12.50
CA MET A 445 52.96 -45.84 -11.12
C MET A 445 53.13 -44.60 -10.25
N LYS A 446 54.25 -43.89 -10.38
CA LYS A 446 54.48 -42.64 -9.65
C LYS A 446 53.46 -41.56 -10.03
N LYS A 447 53.19 -41.36 -11.33
CA LYS A 447 52.14 -40.44 -11.79
C LYS A 447 50.74 -40.84 -11.32
N MET A 448 50.41 -42.13 -11.28
CA MET A 448 49.13 -42.58 -10.69
C MET A 448 49.07 -42.33 -9.18
N GLY A 449 50.20 -42.40 -8.46
CA GLY A 449 50.29 -41.99 -7.06
C GLY A 449 50.02 -40.50 -6.88
N GLU A 450 50.68 -39.64 -7.67
CA GLU A 450 50.49 -38.18 -7.66
C GLU A 450 49.04 -37.80 -8.00
N ILE A 451 48.41 -38.46 -8.99
CA ILE A 451 46.98 -38.31 -9.32
C ILE A 451 46.08 -38.82 -8.18
N GLY A 452 46.48 -39.89 -7.47
CA GLY A 452 45.77 -40.41 -6.31
C GLY A 452 45.75 -39.43 -5.14
N GLU A 453 46.90 -38.83 -4.82
CA GLU A 453 47.03 -37.81 -3.77
C GLU A 453 46.22 -36.55 -4.09
N GLU A 454 46.24 -36.08 -5.34
CA GLU A 454 45.48 -34.89 -5.74
C GLU A 454 43.96 -35.15 -5.76
N ASN A 455 43.52 -36.34 -6.20
CA ASN A 455 42.12 -36.75 -6.08
C ASN A 455 41.66 -36.83 -4.61
N GLU A 456 42.53 -37.22 -3.69
CA GLU A 456 42.19 -37.26 -2.27
C GLU A 456 42.07 -35.85 -1.66
N ARG A 457 42.95 -34.91 -2.04
CA ARG A 457 42.80 -33.48 -1.69
C ARG A 457 41.50 -32.89 -2.25
N LEU A 458 41.13 -33.24 -3.48
CA LEU A 458 39.86 -32.82 -4.08
C LEU A 458 38.66 -33.41 -3.32
N ARG A 459 38.72 -34.67 -2.86
CA ARG A 459 37.70 -35.26 -1.98
C ARG A 459 37.60 -34.54 -0.64
N GLU A 460 38.73 -34.24 0.02
CA GLU A 460 38.74 -33.47 1.27
C GLU A 460 38.16 -32.06 1.07
N TYR A 461 38.47 -31.39 -0.05
CA TYR A 461 37.94 -30.08 -0.38
C TYR A 461 36.43 -30.10 -0.67
N ILE A 462 35.94 -31.09 -1.41
CA ILE A 462 34.49 -31.32 -1.63
C ILE A 462 33.80 -31.54 -0.28
N THR A 463 34.35 -32.40 0.58
CA THR A 463 33.81 -32.66 1.92
C THR A 463 33.75 -31.37 2.78
N GLN A 464 34.74 -30.47 2.65
CA GLN A 464 34.74 -29.16 3.32
C GLN A 464 33.72 -28.17 2.74
N LEU A 465 33.36 -28.30 1.46
CA LEU A 465 32.30 -27.49 0.84
C LEU A 465 30.92 -28.03 1.22
N GLU A 466 30.74 -29.35 1.27
CA GLU A 466 29.50 -30.01 1.72
C GLU A 466 29.20 -29.67 3.18
N THR A 467 30.18 -29.74 4.09
CA THR A 467 29.98 -29.36 5.50
C THR A 467 29.63 -27.89 5.67
N LYS A 468 30.28 -26.97 4.94
CA LYS A 468 29.90 -25.55 4.92
C LYS A 468 28.50 -25.32 4.33
N GLY A 469 28.13 -26.07 3.29
CA GLY A 469 26.78 -26.03 2.72
C GLY A 469 25.72 -26.48 3.73
N LEU A 470 26.01 -27.50 4.53
CA LEU A 470 25.17 -27.93 5.65
C LEU A 470 25.10 -26.86 6.74
N GLU A 471 26.22 -26.27 7.18
CA GLU A 471 26.24 -25.19 8.18
C GLU A 471 25.38 -23.98 7.75
N ILE A 472 25.52 -23.52 6.50
CA ILE A 472 24.73 -22.41 5.94
C ILE A 472 23.24 -22.77 5.89
N ASN A 473 22.89 -24.02 5.54
CA ASN A 473 21.49 -24.47 5.54
C ASN A 473 20.92 -24.57 6.97
N ASP A 474 21.73 -24.98 7.95
CA ASP A 474 21.37 -25.06 9.37
C ASP A 474 21.14 -23.66 9.98
N GLU A 475 21.98 -22.68 9.63
CA GLU A 475 21.78 -21.27 9.98
C GLU A 475 20.52 -20.67 9.31
N ARG A 476 20.30 -20.99 8.02
CA ARG A 476 19.10 -20.57 7.29
C ARG A 476 17.83 -21.21 7.88
N ALA A 477 17.88 -22.46 8.32
CA ALA A 477 16.77 -23.13 8.99
C ALA A 477 16.44 -22.45 10.32
N LYS A 478 17.44 -22.16 11.17
CA LYS A 478 17.25 -21.41 12.44
C LYS A 478 16.71 -20.01 12.23
N PHE A 479 17.15 -19.31 11.18
CA PHE A 479 16.61 -18.01 10.80
C PHE A 479 15.13 -18.09 10.36
N LEU A 480 14.77 -19.10 9.56
CA LEU A 480 13.39 -19.34 9.13
C LEU A 480 12.49 -19.73 10.31
N GLU A 481 12.96 -20.58 11.22
CA GLU A 481 12.25 -20.97 12.45
C GLU A 481 11.99 -19.75 13.35
N THR A 482 13.00 -18.88 13.54
CA THR A 482 12.85 -17.62 14.27
C THR A 482 11.82 -16.70 13.60
N LYS A 483 11.85 -16.60 12.26
CA LYS A 483 10.86 -15.81 11.50
C LYS A 483 9.46 -16.41 11.56
N MET A 484 9.33 -17.73 11.60
CA MET A 484 8.04 -18.40 11.81
C MET A 484 7.47 -18.06 13.19
N MET A 485 8.24 -18.16 14.27
CA MET A 485 7.79 -17.74 15.61
C MET A 485 7.35 -16.28 15.63
N GLU A 486 8.13 -15.34 15.05
CA GLU A 486 7.71 -13.93 14.94
C GLU A 486 6.38 -13.75 14.18
N THR A 487 6.12 -14.57 13.16
CA THR A 487 4.83 -14.52 12.42
C THR A 487 3.70 -15.17 13.21
N GLU A 488 3.95 -16.24 13.96
CA GLU A 488 2.96 -16.88 14.83
C GLU A 488 2.54 -15.93 15.97
N GLU A 489 3.49 -15.24 16.62
CA GLU A 489 3.19 -14.22 17.62
C GLU A 489 2.34 -13.07 17.05
N LYS A 490 2.65 -12.60 15.84
CA LYS A 490 1.84 -11.59 15.14
C LYS A 490 0.44 -12.10 14.78
N CYS A 491 0.32 -13.35 14.33
CA CYS A 491 -0.98 -13.98 14.06
C CYS A 491 -1.81 -14.14 15.35
N VAL A 492 -1.20 -14.51 16.48
CA VAL A 492 -1.87 -14.59 17.78
C VAL A 492 -2.30 -13.20 18.26
N PHE A 493 -1.47 -12.17 18.08
CA PHE A 493 -1.83 -10.78 18.37
C PHE A 493 -3.05 -10.33 17.55
N LEU A 494 -3.00 -10.49 16.23
CA LEU A 494 -4.09 -10.13 15.32
C LEU A 494 -5.36 -10.94 15.60
N MET A 495 -5.25 -12.24 15.92
CA MET A 495 -6.41 -13.07 16.31
C MET A 495 -7.07 -12.57 17.60
N ASN A 496 -6.28 -12.07 18.56
CA ASN A 496 -6.81 -11.46 19.79
C ASN A 496 -7.41 -10.06 19.54
N GLU A 497 -6.92 -9.33 18.53
CA GLU A 497 -7.53 -8.08 18.07
C GLU A 497 -8.85 -8.31 17.34
N CYS A 498 -8.91 -9.31 16.43
CA CYS A 498 -10.15 -9.76 15.80
C CYS A 498 -11.20 -10.16 16.85
N LYS A 499 -10.83 -10.96 17.86
CA LYS A 499 -11.76 -11.31 18.95
C LYS A 499 -12.32 -10.09 19.70
N LYS A 500 -11.52 -9.04 19.90
CA LYS A 500 -12.00 -7.78 20.49
C LYS A 500 -12.99 -7.07 19.56
N LYS A 501 -12.72 -7.08 18.25
CA LYS A 501 -13.63 -6.54 17.23
C LYS A 501 -14.91 -7.36 17.10
N ASP A 502 -14.86 -8.68 17.23
CA ASP A 502 -16.05 -9.54 17.29
C ASP A 502 -16.94 -9.18 18.50
N HIS A 503 -16.36 -8.93 19.67
CA HIS A 503 -17.11 -8.47 20.85
C HIS A 503 -17.68 -7.05 20.68
N GLU A 504 -17.02 -6.19 19.91
CA GLU A 504 -17.50 -4.85 19.56
C GLU A 504 -18.65 -4.92 18.55
N ILE A 505 -18.54 -5.78 17.53
CA ILE A 505 -19.61 -6.10 16.57
C ILE A 505 -20.81 -6.74 17.29
N GLU A 506 -20.60 -7.64 18.25
CA GLU A 506 -21.68 -8.23 19.04
C GLU A 506 -22.38 -7.19 19.93
N ARG A 507 -21.64 -6.23 20.50
CA ARG A 507 -22.21 -5.07 21.19
C ARG A 507 -23.05 -4.19 20.27
N ILE A 508 -22.52 -3.85 19.08
CA ILE A 508 -23.24 -3.05 18.08
C ILE A 508 -24.49 -3.79 17.60
N SER A 509 -24.40 -5.09 17.32
CA SER A 509 -25.52 -5.93 16.87
C SER A 509 -26.63 -5.99 17.93
N ASN A 510 -26.28 -6.13 19.21
CA ASN A 510 -27.25 -6.07 20.31
C ASN A 510 -27.90 -4.67 20.44
N TYR A 511 -27.16 -3.60 20.18
CA TYR A 511 -27.70 -2.24 20.16
C TYR A 511 -28.66 -2.03 18.97
N CYS A 512 -28.26 -2.46 17.75
CA CYS A 512 -29.10 -2.45 16.56
C CYS A 512 -30.41 -3.21 16.79
N ARG A 513 -30.35 -4.41 17.36
CA ARG A 513 -31.56 -5.20 17.69
C ARG A 513 -32.47 -4.47 18.69
N GLN A 514 -31.92 -3.80 19.71
CA GLN A 514 -32.71 -2.97 20.63
C GLN A 514 -33.31 -1.73 19.95
N THR A 515 -32.68 -1.18 18.93
CA THR A 515 -33.27 -0.10 18.13
C THR A 515 -34.35 -0.62 17.16
N GLU A 516 -34.18 -1.82 16.58
CA GLU A 516 -35.18 -2.48 15.74
C GLU A 516 -36.43 -2.87 16.52
N GLU A 517 -36.29 -3.36 17.76
CA GLU A 517 -37.42 -3.61 18.67
C GLU A 517 -38.19 -2.29 18.93
N LYS A 518 -37.49 -1.19 19.26
CA LYS A 518 -38.12 0.14 19.47
C LYS A 518 -38.77 0.73 18.21
N ILE A 519 -38.19 0.48 17.03
CA ILE A 519 -38.78 0.90 15.75
C ILE A 519 -40.04 0.07 15.46
N SER A 520 -40.02 -1.23 15.75
CA SER A 520 -41.19 -2.12 15.62
C SER A 520 -42.32 -1.75 16.58
N GLU A 521 -42.00 -1.30 17.80
CA GLU A 521 -42.97 -0.74 18.75
C GLU A 521 -43.58 0.60 18.29
N SER A 522 -42.98 1.30 17.32
CA SER A 522 -43.48 2.57 16.78
C SER A 522 -44.48 2.44 15.61
N GLY A 523 -45.02 1.23 15.39
CA GLY A 523 -45.79 0.80 14.22
C GLY A 523 -46.93 1.72 13.75
N ASN A 524 -46.58 2.71 12.92
CA ASN A 524 -47.50 3.66 12.27
C ASN A 524 -47.14 3.90 10.78
N LEU A 525 -46.29 3.03 10.23
CA LEU A 525 -45.76 3.06 8.86
C LEU A 525 -46.31 1.91 7.99
N GLU A 526 -46.60 0.75 8.58
CA GLU A 526 -47.07 -0.43 7.84
C GLU A 526 -48.47 -0.21 7.24
N GLU A 527 -49.39 0.47 7.96
CA GLU A 527 -50.68 0.91 7.39
C GLU A 527 -50.51 1.89 6.22
N LYS A 528 -49.49 2.76 6.26
CA LYS A 528 -49.19 3.71 5.18
C LYS A 528 -48.63 3.01 3.94
N MET A 529 -47.75 2.02 4.12
CA MET A 529 -47.28 1.17 3.01
C MET A 529 -48.45 0.44 2.34
N LYS A 530 -49.32 -0.20 3.13
CA LYS A 530 -50.49 -0.93 2.61
C LYS A 530 -51.44 -0.04 1.81
N HIS A 531 -51.57 1.23 2.21
CA HIS A 531 -52.37 2.21 1.47
C HIS A 531 -51.71 2.62 0.14
N LEU A 532 -50.37 2.71 0.09
CA LEU A 532 -49.59 2.99 -1.13
C LEU A 532 -49.57 1.80 -2.10
N GLU A 533 -49.43 0.57 -1.60
CA GLU A 533 -49.54 -0.66 -2.42
C GLU A 533 -50.89 -0.75 -3.13
N THR A 534 -51.98 -0.45 -2.40
CA THR A 534 -53.33 -0.38 -2.97
C THR A 534 -53.44 0.71 -4.06
N SER A 535 -52.69 1.81 -3.92
CA SER A 535 -52.66 2.89 -4.92
C SER A 535 -51.86 2.50 -6.17
N LEU A 536 -50.74 1.78 -6.01
CA LEU A 536 -49.91 1.25 -7.10
C LEU A 536 -50.62 0.16 -7.93
N ALA A 537 -51.45 -0.67 -7.29
CA ALA A 537 -52.31 -1.63 -7.98
C ALA A 537 -53.27 -0.94 -8.97
N ASN A 538 -53.93 0.15 -8.54
CA ASN A 538 -54.84 0.91 -9.40
C ASN A 538 -54.12 1.56 -10.60
N PHE A 539 -52.91 2.10 -10.39
CA PHE A 539 -52.09 2.67 -11.47
C PHE A 539 -51.58 1.61 -12.47
N THR A 540 -51.39 0.37 -12.05
CA THR A 540 -50.96 -0.71 -12.97
C THR A 540 -52.11 -1.20 -13.84
N GLU A 541 -53.35 -1.22 -13.34
CA GLU A 541 -54.54 -1.47 -14.18
C GLU A 541 -54.78 -0.37 -15.22
N GLU A 542 -54.62 0.91 -14.85
CA GLU A 542 -54.76 2.04 -15.78
C GLU A 542 -53.68 2.00 -16.89
N LYS A 543 -52.43 1.68 -16.53
CA LYS A 543 -51.35 1.46 -17.51
C LYS A 543 -51.66 0.31 -18.48
N GLN A 544 -52.25 -0.79 -17.98
CA GLN A 544 -52.61 -1.94 -18.81
C GLN A 544 -53.75 -1.60 -19.79
N PHE A 545 -54.71 -0.76 -19.37
CA PHE A 545 -55.77 -0.25 -20.24
C PHE A 545 -55.21 0.60 -21.39
N LEU A 546 -54.32 1.56 -21.09
CA LEU A 546 -53.70 2.42 -22.09
C LEU A 546 -52.81 1.64 -23.09
N LEU A 547 -52.11 0.60 -22.62
CA LEU A 547 -51.31 -0.28 -23.49
C LEU A 547 -52.20 -1.03 -24.51
N ASN A 548 -53.34 -1.54 -24.06
CA ASN A 548 -54.32 -2.20 -24.94
C ASN A 548 -54.95 -1.22 -25.95
N GLU A 549 -55.14 0.05 -25.58
CA GLU A 549 -55.62 1.08 -26.52
C GLU A 549 -54.57 1.43 -27.58
N SER A 550 -53.28 1.50 -27.21
CA SER A 550 -52.18 1.71 -28.18
C SER A 550 -52.13 0.58 -29.21
N GLN A 551 -52.05 -0.67 -28.76
CA GLN A 551 -51.99 -1.84 -29.65
C GLN A 551 -53.18 -1.92 -30.62
N ARG A 552 -54.36 -1.44 -30.21
CA ARG A 552 -55.54 -1.37 -31.06
C ARG A 552 -55.41 -0.31 -32.17
N LYS A 553 -54.76 0.83 -31.90
CA LYS A 553 -54.45 1.87 -32.90
C LYS A 553 -53.31 1.43 -33.82
N ASP A 554 -52.30 0.74 -33.30
CA ASP A 554 -51.21 0.18 -34.10
C ASP A 554 -51.73 -0.85 -35.12
N ALA A 555 -52.68 -1.71 -34.72
CA ALA A 555 -53.38 -2.64 -35.63
C ALA A 555 -54.29 -1.95 -36.67
N GLU A 556 -54.70 -0.70 -36.43
CA GLU A 556 -55.47 0.12 -37.37
C GLU A 556 -54.55 0.82 -38.39
N ILE A 557 -53.39 1.30 -37.92
CA ILE A 557 -52.29 1.81 -38.76
C ILE A 557 -51.75 0.71 -39.68
N GLN A 558 -51.60 -0.52 -39.19
CA GLN A 558 -51.11 -1.65 -40.00
C GLN A 558 -52.07 -1.99 -41.15
N LYS A 559 -53.39 -1.93 -40.93
CA LYS A 559 -54.40 -2.12 -42.00
C LYS A 559 -54.40 -1.00 -43.03
N LEU A 560 -54.14 0.24 -42.62
CA LEU A 560 -53.97 1.37 -43.55
C LEU A 560 -52.67 1.24 -44.36
N SER A 561 -51.61 0.69 -43.75
CA SER A 561 -50.35 0.36 -44.44
C SER A 561 -50.55 -0.72 -45.52
N GLU A 562 -51.24 -1.81 -45.21
CA GLU A 562 -51.59 -2.88 -46.18
C GLU A 562 -52.48 -2.35 -47.32
N TYR A 563 -53.40 -1.44 -47.04
CA TYR A 563 -54.23 -0.81 -48.07
C TYR A 563 -53.41 0.06 -49.03
N CYS A 564 -52.43 0.83 -48.52
CA CYS A 564 -51.51 1.59 -49.35
C CYS A 564 -50.56 0.70 -50.16
N ALA A 565 -50.07 -0.41 -49.60
CA ALA A 565 -49.20 -1.36 -50.30
C ALA A 565 -49.90 -2.01 -51.50
N ASN A 566 -51.14 -2.48 -51.32
CA ASN A 566 -51.91 -3.14 -52.38
C ASN A 566 -52.21 -2.22 -53.57
N VAL A 567 -52.52 -0.93 -53.33
CA VAL A 567 -52.75 0.06 -54.40
C VAL A 567 -51.48 0.39 -55.19
N GLN A 568 -50.29 0.13 -54.64
CA GLN A 568 -49.01 0.42 -55.28
C GLN A 568 -48.39 -0.79 -56.02
N GLN A 569 -48.97 -1.99 -55.87
CA GLN A 569 -48.47 -3.23 -56.47
C GLN A 569 -49.25 -3.69 -57.73
N GLU A 570 -50.48 -3.19 -57.96
CA GLU A 570 -51.29 -3.55 -59.15
C GLU A 570 -50.92 -2.80 -60.46
N ALA A 571 -49.82 -2.04 -60.48
CA ALA A 571 -49.45 -1.15 -61.59
C ALA A 571 -48.11 -1.48 -62.29
N SER A 572 -47.52 -2.66 -62.08
CA SER A 572 -46.21 -2.99 -62.71
C SER A 572 -45.99 -4.49 -62.96
N ASN A 573 -45.89 -4.86 -64.25
CA ASN A 573 -45.29 -6.07 -64.85
C ASN A 573 -45.92 -7.44 -64.46
N GLU A 574 -46.55 -8.23 -65.34
CA GLU A 574 -46.27 -8.63 -66.74
C GLU A 574 -45.17 -9.72 -66.92
N VAL A 575 -45.64 -10.99 -66.88
CA VAL A 575 -45.24 -12.19 -67.68
C VAL A 575 -43.74 -12.60 -67.81
N ILE A 576 -43.39 -13.86 -67.44
CA ILE A 576 -42.89 -14.96 -68.33
C ILE A 576 -42.40 -16.20 -67.54
N ASN A 577 -43.14 -17.30 -67.74
CA ASN A 577 -42.86 -18.75 -67.80
C ASN A 577 -41.72 -19.45 -67.01
N GLU A 578 -42.16 -20.42 -66.21
CA GLU A 578 -41.40 -21.38 -65.41
C GLU A 578 -41.20 -22.76 -66.10
N GLU A 579 -41.17 -22.80 -67.45
CA GLU A 579 -41.19 -24.06 -68.22
C GLU A 579 -39.82 -24.62 -68.62
N LYS A 580 -38.70 -23.92 -68.34
CA LYS A 580 -37.37 -24.35 -68.80
C LYS A 580 -36.61 -25.30 -67.88
N ILE A 581 -37.02 -25.46 -66.62
CA ILE A 581 -36.29 -26.29 -65.63
C ILE A 581 -36.63 -27.78 -65.78
N LYS A 582 -37.90 -28.13 -65.98
CA LYS A 582 -38.36 -29.53 -66.20
C LYS A 582 -37.84 -30.18 -67.49
N LEU A 583 -37.18 -29.42 -68.37
CA LEU A 583 -36.66 -29.92 -69.65
C LEU A 583 -35.21 -30.43 -69.56
N PHE A 584 -34.47 -30.11 -68.49
CA PHE A 584 -33.10 -30.59 -68.28
C PHE A 584 -33.03 -31.86 -67.42
N GLU A 585 -33.93 -32.03 -66.44
CA GLU A 585 -33.99 -33.24 -65.60
C GLU A 585 -34.32 -34.50 -66.41
N ASN A 586 -35.23 -34.39 -67.40
CA ASN A 586 -35.58 -35.48 -68.32
C ASN A 586 -34.46 -35.87 -69.31
N LYS A 587 -33.39 -35.07 -69.43
CA LYS A 587 -32.28 -35.33 -70.35
C LYS A 587 -31.18 -36.21 -69.75
N ILE A 588 -31.06 -36.23 -68.41
CA ILE A 588 -30.02 -36.97 -67.69
C ILE A 588 -30.42 -38.44 -67.53
N ALA A 589 -31.68 -38.73 -67.17
CA ALA A 589 -32.18 -40.10 -67.03
C ALA A 589 -32.07 -40.93 -68.34
N SER A 590 -32.16 -40.28 -69.51
CA SER A 590 -32.07 -40.94 -70.82
C SER A 590 -30.67 -41.45 -71.19
N LEU A 591 -29.60 -41.04 -70.50
CA LEU A 591 -28.22 -41.40 -70.84
C LEU A 591 -27.63 -42.52 -69.94
N GLU A 592 -28.29 -42.84 -68.82
CA GLU A 592 -27.88 -43.93 -67.91
C GLU A 592 -28.53 -45.29 -68.23
N GLU A 593 -29.48 -45.31 -69.17
CA GLU A 593 -30.14 -46.51 -69.67
C GLU A 593 -29.46 -47.06 -70.95
N GLU A 594 -28.84 -46.20 -71.76
CA GLU A 594 -28.20 -46.59 -73.03
C GLU A 594 -26.89 -47.40 -72.82
N ASN A 595 -26.14 -47.13 -71.74
CA ASN A 595 -24.91 -47.87 -71.39
C ASN A 595 -25.14 -49.27 -70.79
N ARG A 596 -26.40 -49.68 -70.58
CA ARG A 596 -26.73 -51.02 -70.05
C ARG A 596 -26.99 -52.07 -71.13
N GLY A 597 -27.20 -51.64 -72.37
CA GLY A 597 -27.62 -52.51 -73.49
C GLY A 597 -26.50 -53.25 -74.23
N PHE A 598 -25.22 -53.02 -73.90
CA PHE A 598 -24.08 -53.55 -74.68
C PHE A 598 -23.46 -54.86 -74.17
N VAL A 599 -23.92 -55.39 -73.03
CA VAL A 599 -23.34 -56.61 -72.42
C VAL A 599 -24.09 -57.91 -72.79
N GLU A 600 -25.35 -57.84 -73.23
CA GLU A 600 -26.19 -59.03 -73.50
C GLU A 600 -26.32 -59.42 -75.00
N LYS A 601 -25.39 -59.03 -75.87
CA LYS A 601 -25.58 -59.21 -77.34
C LYS A 601 -24.43 -59.83 -78.15
N CYS A 602 -23.52 -60.58 -77.52
CA CYS A 602 -22.50 -61.38 -78.23
C CYS A 602 -22.27 -62.81 -77.69
N ASN A 603 -23.23 -63.41 -76.99
CA ASN A 603 -23.25 -64.87 -76.81
C ASN A 603 -24.06 -65.53 -77.93
N GLY A 604 -23.36 -66.16 -78.88
CA GLY A 604 -24.03 -66.95 -79.93
C GLY A 604 -23.23 -67.11 -81.22
N LYS A 605 -22.30 -68.06 -81.25
CA LYS A 605 -21.99 -68.94 -82.40
C LYS A 605 -20.90 -69.96 -82.04
N ASP A 606 -21.33 -71.01 -81.38
CA ASP A 606 -20.75 -72.34 -81.56
C ASP A 606 -21.56 -73.06 -82.66
N THR A 607 -21.06 -74.20 -83.16
CA THR A 607 -21.65 -75.06 -84.23
C THR A 607 -21.50 -74.63 -85.70
N GLU A 608 -20.29 -74.84 -86.24
CA GLU A 608 -19.95 -75.28 -87.62
C GLU A 608 -18.42 -75.20 -87.73
N ILE A 609 -17.62 -76.24 -87.47
CA ILE A 609 -17.13 -77.25 -88.45
C ILE A 609 -15.94 -77.93 -87.72
N GLN A 610 -15.78 -79.24 -87.51
CA GLN A 610 -16.52 -80.46 -87.86
C GLN A 610 -16.48 -81.03 -89.29
N GLN A 611 -15.62 -80.50 -90.18
CA GLN A 611 -15.43 -81.04 -91.54
C GLN A 611 -13.96 -81.07 -92.03
N LEU A 612 -13.02 -81.47 -91.16
CA LEU A 612 -11.65 -81.85 -91.58
C LEU A 612 -11.28 -83.26 -91.07
N SER A 613 -12.22 -84.20 -91.22
CA SER A 613 -12.02 -85.64 -91.01
C SER A 613 -12.31 -86.46 -92.29
N ILE A 614 -12.10 -85.86 -93.47
CA ILE A 614 -12.13 -86.56 -94.76
C ILE A 614 -11.04 -85.99 -95.68
N LEU A 615 -9.77 -86.32 -95.42
CA LEU A 615 -8.74 -86.34 -96.46
C LEU A 615 -7.57 -87.29 -96.14
N CYS A 616 -7.90 -88.52 -95.73
CA CYS A 616 -6.95 -89.62 -95.94
C CYS A 616 -6.94 -90.02 -97.43
N ASN A 617 -5.78 -90.50 -97.87
CA ASN A 617 -5.54 -91.35 -99.05
C ASN A 617 -5.52 -90.67 -100.43
N ASN A 618 -4.31 -90.53 -101.00
CA ASN A 618 -3.86 -91.38 -102.12
C ASN A 618 -2.36 -91.21 -102.37
N PHE A 619 -1.75 -92.20 -103.05
CA PHE A 619 -0.30 -92.41 -103.29
C PHE A 619 0.50 -92.77 -102.02
N GLN A 620 1.01 -93.99 -101.79
CA GLN A 620 1.15 -95.21 -102.60
C GLN A 620 2.00 -95.12 -103.88
N GLU A 621 2.90 -96.11 -103.98
CA GLU A 621 3.71 -96.53 -105.13
C GLU A 621 4.94 -95.71 -105.57
N ASN A 622 5.93 -96.48 -106.04
CA ASN A 622 7.21 -96.13 -106.67
C ASN A 622 8.41 -95.86 -105.72
N LEU A 623 9.56 -96.53 -105.88
CA LEU A 623 9.89 -97.64 -106.80
C LEU A 623 11.02 -98.52 -106.21
N SER A 624 11.07 -99.77 -106.65
CA SER A 624 12.01 -100.81 -106.22
C SER A 624 13.23 -100.96 -107.14
N LYS A 625 14.33 -101.57 -106.63
CA LYS A 625 15.37 -102.30 -107.40
C LYS A 625 16.27 -101.42 -108.31
N GLU A 626 17.43 -101.85 -108.82
CA GLU A 626 18.16 -103.12 -108.70
C GLU A 626 19.70 -102.90 -108.75
N THR A 627 20.41 -103.95 -108.37
CA THR A 627 21.86 -104.21 -108.55
C THR A 627 22.56 -103.56 -109.75
N VAL A 628 23.77 -103.00 -109.53
CA VAL A 628 24.87 -103.05 -110.51
C VAL A 628 26.24 -102.70 -109.86
N ASP A 629 27.23 -103.55 -110.14
CA ASP A 629 28.69 -103.47 -109.89
C ASP A 629 29.24 -103.57 -108.44
N ASN A 630 29.99 -104.65 -108.16
CA ASN A 630 30.85 -104.77 -106.97
C ASN A 630 32.06 -103.82 -106.98
N GLU A 631 32.41 -103.23 -108.13
CA GLU A 631 33.39 -102.13 -108.20
C GLU A 631 32.75 -100.78 -107.82
N LYS A 632 31.46 -100.58 -108.14
CA LYS A 632 30.69 -99.52 -107.51
C LYS A 632 30.56 -99.78 -106.03
N LEU A 633 30.38 -101.03 -105.57
CA LEU A 633 30.31 -101.37 -104.14
C LEU A 633 31.58 -100.94 -103.40
N ALA A 634 32.79 -101.17 -103.92
CA ALA A 634 34.02 -100.67 -103.30
C ALA A 634 34.09 -99.12 -103.29
N SER A 635 33.72 -98.46 -104.40
CA SER A 635 33.65 -96.98 -104.43
C SER A 635 32.51 -96.40 -103.57
N LEU A 636 31.47 -97.22 -103.31
CA LEU A 636 30.34 -96.90 -102.45
C LEU A 636 30.71 -97.18 -101.00
N GLU A 637 31.50 -98.20 -100.68
CA GLU A 637 32.07 -98.46 -99.35
C GLU A 637 33.08 -97.36 -98.99
N GLU A 638 33.90 -96.89 -99.93
CA GLU A 638 34.73 -95.71 -99.74
C GLU A 638 33.86 -94.45 -99.55
N LYS A 639 32.82 -94.24 -100.38
CA LYS A 639 31.85 -93.15 -100.19
C LYS A 639 30.97 -93.30 -98.95
N TYR A 640 30.75 -94.51 -98.44
CA TYR A 640 29.98 -94.80 -97.23
C TYR A 640 30.88 -94.58 -96.02
N ALA A 641 32.15 -94.97 -96.04
CA ALA A 641 33.13 -94.61 -95.02
C ALA A 641 33.40 -93.10 -95.01
N GLN A 642 33.43 -92.46 -96.18
CA GLN A 642 33.49 -91.01 -96.33
C GLN A 642 32.20 -90.36 -95.77
N MET A 643 31.00 -90.79 -96.18
CA MET A 643 29.72 -90.31 -95.64
C MET A 643 29.56 -90.62 -94.15
N GLU A 644 30.10 -91.71 -93.64
CA GLU A 644 30.04 -92.08 -92.22
C GLU A 644 31.03 -91.23 -91.42
N LYS A 645 32.20 -90.91 -91.99
CA LYS A 645 33.13 -89.93 -91.41
C LYS A 645 32.54 -88.51 -91.45
N GLU A 646 31.81 -88.15 -92.50
CA GLU A 646 31.07 -86.89 -92.61
C GLU A 646 29.82 -86.88 -91.72
N GLN A 647 29.13 -88.00 -91.51
CA GLN A 647 28.07 -88.15 -90.51
C GLN A 647 28.63 -88.07 -89.09
N ARG A 648 29.75 -88.72 -88.78
CA ARG A 648 30.42 -88.58 -87.48
C ARG A 648 30.93 -87.16 -87.25
N GLY A 649 31.46 -86.51 -88.30
CA GLY A 649 31.88 -85.11 -88.27
C GLY A 649 30.70 -84.17 -88.00
N THR A 650 29.61 -84.30 -88.77
CA THR A 650 28.39 -83.50 -88.57
C THR A 650 27.71 -83.80 -87.23
N VAL A 651 27.63 -85.06 -86.77
CA VAL A 651 27.12 -85.42 -85.44
C VAL A 651 27.98 -84.81 -84.32
N GLU A 652 29.30 -84.78 -84.47
CA GLU A 652 30.18 -84.16 -83.46
C GLU A 652 30.11 -82.62 -83.52
N GLU A 653 29.86 -82.02 -84.69
CA GLU A 653 29.48 -80.61 -84.82
C GLU A 653 28.13 -80.29 -84.19
N TYR A 654 27.11 -81.15 -84.39
CA TYR A 654 25.82 -81.03 -83.73
C TYR A 654 25.99 -81.10 -82.20
N ARG A 655 26.75 -82.06 -81.68
CA ARG A 655 27.07 -82.15 -80.24
C ARG A 655 27.89 -80.97 -79.71
N LYS A 656 28.72 -80.33 -80.52
CA LYS A 656 29.43 -79.09 -80.15
C LYS A 656 28.46 -77.91 -80.09
N ARG A 657 27.57 -77.78 -81.09
CA ARG A 657 26.50 -76.77 -81.10
C ARG A 657 25.52 -76.97 -79.96
N GLU A 658 25.16 -78.21 -79.64
CA GLU A 658 24.25 -78.56 -78.54
C GLU A 658 24.86 -78.20 -77.17
N ARG A 659 26.12 -78.57 -76.92
CA ARG A 659 26.87 -78.13 -75.74
C ARG A 659 27.02 -76.61 -75.64
N GLU A 660 27.27 -75.91 -76.76
CA GLU A 660 27.34 -74.45 -76.75
C GLU A 660 25.96 -73.81 -76.56
N ILE A 661 24.87 -74.41 -77.07
CA ILE A 661 23.49 -73.99 -76.79
C ILE A 661 23.14 -74.20 -75.31
N GLU A 662 23.53 -75.31 -74.69
CA GLU A 662 23.35 -75.55 -73.25
C GLU A 662 24.14 -74.55 -72.41
N ARG A 663 25.41 -74.30 -72.77
CA ARG A 663 26.25 -73.28 -72.12
C ARG A 663 25.66 -71.88 -72.26
N LEU A 664 25.19 -71.50 -73.46
CA LEU A 664 24.55 -70.21 -73.71
C LEU A 664 23.24 -70.09 -72.94
N LYS A 665 22.41 -71.14 -72.87
CA LYS A 665 21.20 -71.16 -72.03
C LYS A 665 21.52 -71.00 -70.55
N ALA A 666 22.52 -71.72 -70.03
CA ALA A 666 22.93 -71.61 -68.63
C ALA A 666 23.46 -70.20 -68.31
N HIS A 667 24.24 -69.60 -69.21
CA HIS A 667 24.74 -68.23 -69.07
C HIS A 667 23.61 -67.19 -69.17
N LEU A 668 22.61 -67.39 -70.05
CA LEU A 668 21.44 -66.52 -70.15
C LEU A 668 20.59 -66.60 -68.87
N LEU A 669 20.35 -67.81 -68.36
CA LEU A 669 19.66 -68.04 -67.10
C LEU A 669 20.41 -67.36 -65.93
N GLN A 670 21.73 -67.49 -65.89
CA GLN A 670 22.55 -66.82 -64.88
C GLN A 670 22.47 -65.29 -64.97
N ILE A 671 22.42 -64.70 -66.17
CA ILE A 671 22.19 -63.26 -66.37
C ILE A 671 20.78 -62.85 -65.94
N GLU A 672 19.76 -63.66 -66.23
CA GLU A 672 18.38 -63.41 -65.80
C GLU A 672 18.25 -63.50 -64.27
N GLU A 673 18.89 -64.48 -63.62
CA GLU A 673 18.96 -64.63 -62.16
C GLU A 673 19.72 -63.48 -61.50
N THR A 674 20.89 -63.06 -62.02
CA THR A 674 21.62 -61.92 -61.45
C THR A 674 20.87 -60.60 -61.66
N SER A 675 20.30 -60.38 -62.84
CA SER A 675 19.54 -59.16 -63.16
C SER A 675 18.25 -59.04 -62.35
N THR A 676 17.51 -60.13 -62.15
CA THR A 676 16.31 -60.13 -61.29
C THR A 676 16.67 -59.94 -59.82
N LYS A 677 17.77 -60.55 -59.34
CA LYS A 677 18.26 -60.33 -57.97
C LYS A 677 18.69 -58.88 -57.76
N GLU A 678 19.44 -58.29 -58.70
CA GLU A 678 19.88 -56.89 -58.64
C GLU A 678 18.68 -55.93 -58.67
N ALA A 679 17.66 -56.20 -59.48
CA ALA A 679 16.42 -55.43 -59.51
C ALA A 679 15.65 -55.47 -58.18
N ILE A 680 15.59 -56.65 -57.52
CA ILE A 680 14.97 -56.79 -56.19
C ILE A 680 15.80 -56.06 -55.12
N GLU A 681 17.14 -56.17 -55.15
CA GLU A 681 18.00 -55.42 -54.23
C GLU A 681 17.88 -53.90 -54.43
N ALA A 682 17.75 -53.44 -55.68
CA ALA A 682 17.50 -52.03 -55.98
C ALA A 682 16.13 -51.56 -55.47
N GLN A 683 15.07 -52.36 -55.65
CA GLN A 683 13.74 -52.07 -55.11
C GLN A 683 13.76 -51.97 -53.58
N ASN A 684 14.41 -52.91 -52.89
CA ASN A 684 14.52 -52.90 -51.42
C ASN A 684 15.31 -51.66 -50.92
N ARG A 685 16.36 -51.24 -51.64
CA ARG A 685 17.08 -49.98 -51.37
C ARG A 685 16.18 -48.75 -51.61
N GLU A 686 15.33 -48.76 -52.63
CA GLU A 686 14.39 -47.67 -52.89
C GLU A 686 13.29 -47.59 -51.81
N GLU A 687 12.76 -48.72 -51.37
CA GLU A 687 11.71 -48.82 -50.34
C GLU A 687 12.23 -48.35 -48.98
N THR A 688 13.40 -48.83 -48.55
CA THR A 688 14.05 -48.35 -47.30
C THR A 688 14.41 -46.86 -47.36
N LEU A 689 14.83 -46.32 -48.51
CA LEU A 689 15.05 -44.89 -48.67
C LEU A 689 13.74 -44.08 -48.58
N LYS A 690 12.63 -44.59 -49.12
CA LYS A 690 11.31 -43.95 -49.00
C LYS A 690 10.82 -43.94 -47.54
N GLU A 691 10.94 -45.06 -46.84
CA GLU A 691 10.61 -45.14 -45.40
C GLU A 691 11.43 -44.14 -44.58
N TYR A 692 12.73 -44.03 -44.87
CA TYR A 692 13.61 -43.07 -44.19
C TYR A 692 13.25 -41.61 -44.51
N ILE A 693 12.90 -41.29 -45.75
CA ILE A 693 12.39 -39.95 -46.13
C ILE A 693 11.10 -39.63 -45.38
N VAL A 694 10.12 -40.54 -45.34
CA VAL A 694 8.86 -40.34 -44.60
C VAL A 694 9.11 -40.16 -43.10
N PHE A 695 10.05 -40.92 -42.51
CA PHE A 695 10.47 -40.73 -41.13
C PHE A 695 11.07 -39.33 -40.89
N LEU A 696 11.95 -38.86 -41.77
CA LEU A 696 12.53 -37.51 -41.68
C LEU A 696 11.49 -36.40 -41.89
N GLU A 697 10.52 -36.57 -42.80
CA GLU A 697 9.43 -35.61 -43.02
C GLU A 697 8.48 -35.52 -41.81
N ASN A 698 8.13 -36.65 -41.20
CA ASN A 698 7.35 -36.70 -39.96
C ASN A 698 8.10 -36.08 -38.78
N THR A 699 9.39 -36.36 -38.66
CA THR A 699 10.28 -35.78 -37.64
C THR A 699 10.39 -34.27 -37.82
N ARG A 700 10.63 -33.79 -39.05
CA ARG A 700 10.67 -32.36 -39.40
C ARG A 700 9.34 -31.66 -39.12
N SER A 701 8.22 -32.30 -39.45
CA SER A 701 6.88 -31.74 -39.19
C SER A 701 6.62 -31.61 -37.69
N SER A 702 7.03 -32.61 -36.91
CA SER A 702 6.92 -32.58 -35.43
C SER A 702 7.77 -31.47 -34.81
N TYR A 703 9.00 -31.26 -35.29
CA TYR A 703 9.84 -30.14 -34.87
C TYR A 703 9.28 -28.77 -35.32
N SER A 704 8.72 -28.67 -36.53
CA SER A 704 8.09 -27.45 -37.02
C SER A 704 6.87 -27.07 -36.16
N GLN A 705 6.02 -28.04 -35.82
CA GLN A 705 4.87 -27.82 -34.95
C GLN A 705 5.30 -27.41 -33.53
N SER A 706 6.27 -28.11 -32.92
CA SER A 706 6.78 -27.74 -31.59
C SER A 706 7.46 -26.35 -31.58
N PHE A 707 8.11 -25.96 -32.68
CA PHE A 707 8.65 -24.61 -32.86
C PHE A 707 7.54 -23.56 -33.02
N GLU A 708 6.46 -23.86 -33.74
CA GLU A 708 5.29 -22.97 -33.86
C GLU A 708 4.56 -22.81 -32.51
N GLU A 709 4.39 -23.89 -31.75
CA GLU A 709 3.78 -23.89 -30.41
C GLU A 709 4.62 -23.08 -29.42
N THR A 710 5.94 -23.29 -29.36
CA THR A 710 6.84 -22.51 -28.50
C THR A 710 6.93 -21.03 -28.92
N ASN A 711 6.94 -20.74 -30.23
CA ASN A 711 6.91 -19.36 -30.71
C ASN A 711 5.56 -18.66 -30.42
N GLN A 712 4.44 -19.38 -30.49
CA GLN A 712 3.12 -18.88 -30.05
C GLN A 712 3.11 -18.61 -28.54
N HIS A 713 3.68 -19.51 -27.72
CA HIS A 713 3.81 -19.32 -26.28
C HIS A 713 4.61 -18.04 -25.95
N TYR A 714 5.79 -17.85 -26.55
CA TYR A 714 6.58 -16.62 -26.37
C TYR A 714 5.86 -15.37 -26.89
N GLN A 715 5.05 -15.47 -27.95
CA GLN A 715 4.25 -14.35 -28.45
C GLN A 715 3.16 -13.95 -27.43
N VAL A 716 2.48 -14.93 -26.82
CA VAL A 716 1.48 -14.70 -25.76
C VAL A 716 2.14 -14.13 -24.50
N GLU A 717 3.29 -14.67 -24.07
CA GLU A 717 4.06 -14.15 -22.93
C GLU A 717 4.53 -12.71 -23.18
N MET A 718 5.05 -12.42 -24.37
CA MET A 718 5.39 -11.05 -24.81
C MET A 718 4.20 -10.10 -24.72
N ASP A 719 3.02 -10.51 -25.17
CA ASP A 719 1.82 -9.66 -25.16
C ASP A 719 1.22 -9.51 -23.75
N HIS A 720 1.30 -10.54 -22.90
CA HIS A 720 1.00 -10.46 -21.46
C HIS A 720 1.95 -9.48 -20.75
N LEU A 721 3.26 -9.59 -20.97
CA LEU A 721 4.26 -8.69 -20.40
C LEU A 721 4.04 -7.24 -20.86
N LYS A 722 3.70 -7.00 -22.13
CA LYS A 722 3.32 -5.67 -22.63
C LYS A 722 2.05 -5.15 -21.97
N ALA A 723 1.04 -5.99 -21.75
CA ALA A 723 -0.20 -5.59 -21.07
C ALA A 723 0.05 -5.22 -19.60
N ARG A 724 0.85 -6.03 -18.90
CA ARG A 724 1.30 -5.74 -17.53
C ARG A 724 2.14 -4.47 -17.44
N LEU A 725 3.05 -4.25 -18.39
CA LEU A 725 3.87 -3.03 -18.45
C LEU A 725 2.98 -1.79 -18.64
N LYS A 726 2.01 -1.82 -19.57
CA LYS A 726 1.00 -0.75 -19.73
C LYS A 726 0.16 -0.50 -18.46
N SER A 727 -0.19 -1.56 -17.74
CA SER A 727 -0.93 -1.43 -16.47
C SER A 727 -0.10 -0.74 -15.39
N VAL A 728 1.19 -1.08 -15.29
CA VAL A 728 2.13 -0.43 -14.35
C VAL A 728 2.43 1.00 -14.77
N GLU A 729 2.54 1.30 -16.07
CA GLU A 729 2.65 2.67 -16.58
C GLU A 729 1.41 3.50 -16.19
N ALA A 730 0.20 2.96 -16.40
CA ALA A 730 -1.04 3.63 -16.01
C ALA A 730 -1.11 3.88 -14.49
N GLU A 731 -0.80 2.87 -13.66
CA GLU A 731 -0.74 3.02 -12.20
C GLU A 731 0.30 4.08 -11.78
N ASN A 732 1.48 4.09 -12.39
CA ASN A 732 2.53 5.06 -12.11
C ASN A 732 2.11 6.49 -12.52
N THR A 733 1.43 6.68 -13.66
CA THR A 733 0.87 8.00 -14.02
C THR A 733 -0.20 8.47 -13.03
N HIS A 734 -1.05 7.55 -12.53
CA HIS A 734 -2.06 7.86 -11.53
C HIS A 734 -1.44 8.21 -10.15
N LEU A 735 -0.43 7.45 -9.71
CA LEU A 735 0.32 7.73 -8.48
C LEU A 735 1.08 9.06 -8.58
N ASN A 736 1.66 9.38 -9.74
CA ASN A 736 2.35 10.66 -9.94
C ASN A 736 1.36 11.84 -9.94
N ALA A 737 0.19 11.70 -10.58
CA ALA A 737 -0.87 12.72 -10.51
C ALA A 737 -1.39 12.94 -9.07
N ARG A 738 -1.57 11.86 -8.30
CA ARG A 738 -1.94 11.94 -6.88
C ARG A 738 -0.84 12.61 -6.05
N TYR A 739 0.43 12.31 -6.31
CA TYR A 739 1.57 12.93 -5.64
C TYR A 739 1.67 14.43 -5.94
N GLU A 740 1.45 14.84 -7.19
CA GLU A 740 1.40 16.26 -7.59
C GLU A 740 0.27 17.01 -6.89
N GLU A 741 -0.92 16.40 -6.77
CA GLU A 741 -2.06 16.97 -6.04
C GLU A 741 -1.80 17.08 -4.52
N GLU A 742 -1.28 16.02 -3.89
CA GLU A 742 -0.94 16.05 -2.46
C GLU A 742 0.17 17.07 -2.17
N ASN A 743 1.13 17.24 -3.09
CA ASN A 743 2.15 18.28 -2.99
C ASN A 743 1.57 19.69 -3.20
N ARG A 744 0.56 19.86 -4.07
CA ARG A 744 -0.18 21.13 -4.23
C ARG A 744 -0.89 21.51 -2.92
N ILE A 745 -1.68 20.61 -2.36
CA ILE A 745 -2.39 20.80 -1.08
C ILE A 745 -1.39 21.09 0.06
N ARG A 746 -0.23 20.42 0.07
CA ARG A 746 0.84 20.67 1.04
C ARG A 746 1.43 22.09 0.91
N VAL A 747 1.61 22.59 -0.31
CA VAL A 747 2.07 23.98 -0.54
C VAL A 747 0.99 24.99 -0.13
N GLU A 748 -0.29 24.74 -0.43
CA GLU A 748 -1.40 25.61 -0.04
C GLU A 748 -1.61 25.67 1.48
N THR A 749 -1.53 24.54 2.17
CA THR A 749 -1.57 24.47 3.65
C THR A 749 -0.34 25.13 4.29
N GLN A 750 0.86 24.97 3.72
CA GLN A 750 2.07 25.66 4.19
C GLN A 750 1.99 27.18 3.98
N ASN A 751 1.42 27.64 2.86
CA ASN A 751 1.16 29.07 2.62
C ASN A 751 0.13 29.62 3.62
N SER A 752 -0.95 28.87 3.87
CA SER A 752 -2.00 29.23 4.83
C SER A 752 -1.45 29.31 6.27
N LEU A 753 -0.62 28.34 6.68
CA LEU A 753 0.08 28.36 7.96
C LEU A 753 1.03 29.57 8.07
N THR A 754 1.77 29.89 7.00
CA THR A 754 2.68 31.05 6.97
C THR A 754 1.89 32.37 7.08
N SER A 755 0.73 32.45 6.44
CA SER A 755 -0.19 33.60 6.56
C SER A 755 -0.73 33.75 7.98
N LEU A 756 -1.22 32.66 8.60
CA LEU A 756 -1.66 32.66 10.00
C LEU A 756 -0.54 33.05 10.97
N GLN A 757 0.69 32.53 10.76
CA GLN A 757 1.86 32.92 11.57
C GLN A 757 2.24 34.41 11.41
N SER A 758 1.92 35.03 10.27
CA SER A 758 2.07 36.47 10.06
C SER A 758 1.01 37.25 10.84
N VAL A 759 -0.26 36.86 10.72
CA VAL A 759 -1.38 37.49 11.45
C VAL A 759 -1.21 37.38 12.96
N VAL A 760 -0.79 36.22 13.49
CA VAL A 760 -0.51 36.05 14.92
C VAL A 760 0.65 36.94 15.38
N ARG A 761 1.68 37.14 14.54
CA ARG A 761 2.77 38.09 14.85
C ARG A 761 2.31 39.55 14.82
N GLU A 762 1.42 39.91 13.90
CA GLU A 762 0.83 41.24 13.81
C GLU A 762 -0.05 41.54 15.03
N LEU A 763 -0.97 40.62 15.38
CA LEU A 763 -1.80 40.70 16.58
C LEU A 763 -0.98 40.75 17.88
N ALA A 764 0.11 39.98 17.97
CA ALA A 764 1.02 40.06 19.12
C ALA A 764 1.73 41.42 19.21
N SER A 765 2.14 42.00 18.07
CA SER A 765 2.74 43.34 18.01
C SER A 765 1.74 44.44 18.37
N ASP A 766 0.48 44.31 17.95
CA ASP A 766 -0.59 45.25 18.31
C ASP A 766 -0.97 45.14 19.79
N ALA A 767 -1.06 43.93 20.34
CA ALA A 767 -1.24 43.72 21.78
C ALA A 767 -0.07 44.30 22.61
N GLU A 768 1.17 44.26 22.11
CA GLU A 768 2.31 44.92 22.74
C GLU A 768 2.17 46.46 22.72
N LYS A 769 1.74 47.03 21.59
CA LYS A 769 1.46 48.49 21.47
C LYS A 769 0.33 48.93 22.40
N ASP A 770 -0.76 48.17 22.47
CA ASP A 770 -1.92 48.48 23.32
C ASP A 770 -1.57 48.36 24.82
N ASN A 771 -0.75 47.37 25.19
CA ASN A 771 -0.18 47.27 26.54
C ASN A 771 0.74 48.46 26.86
N ALA A 772 1.58 48.90 25.92
CA ALA A 772 2.43 50.08 26.10
C ALA A 772 1.59 51.37 26.24
N ALA A 773 0.55 51.54 25.42
CA ALA A 773 -0.37 52.68 25.49
C ALA A 773 -1.15 52.70 26.83
N SER A 774 -1.65 51.54 27.25
CA SER A 774 -2.33 51.35 28.54
C SER A 774 -1.39 51.59 29.73
N GLY A 775 -0.12 51.20 29.62
CA GLY A 775 0.93 51.50 30.59
C GLY A 775 1.23 53.00 30.69
N HIS A 776 1.28 53.71 29.56
CA HIS A 776 1.44 55.16 29.54
C HIS A 776 0.25 55.90 30.16
N GLU A 777 -1.00 55.51 29.85
CA GLU A 777 -2.17 56.13 30.47
C GLU A 777 -2.27 55.79 31.97
N ARG A 778 -1.89 54.58 32.39
CA ARG A 778 -1.79 54.23 33.83
C ARG A 778 -0.78 55.13 34.55
N LEU A 779 0.40 55.36 33.97
CA LEU A 779 1.41 56.28 34.52
C LEU A 779 0.89 57.72 34.61
N ARG A 780 0.16 58.19 33.59
CA ARG A 780 -0.46 59.52 33.57
C ARG A 780 -1.56 59.68 34.62
N LEU A 781 -2.42 58.67 34.78
CA LEU A 781 -3.44 58.64 35.82
C LEU A 781 -2.80 58.60 37.21
N GLN A 782 -1.70 57.89 37.38
CA GLN A 782 -0.95 57.85 38.64
C GLN A 782 -0.30 59.20 38.97
N ASP A 783 0.37 59.87 38.03
CA ASP A 783 0.89 61.24 38.19
C ASP A 783 -0.25 62.25 38.50
N THR A 784 -1.42 62.07 37.90
CA THR A 784 -2.62 62.88 38.21
C THR A 784 -3.12 62.61 39.63
N LEU A 785 -3.14 61.34 40.04
CA LEU A 785 -3.54 60.89 41.38
C LEU A 785 -2.57 61.40 42.45
N ASP A 786 -1.26 61.35 42.21
CA ASP A 786 -0.22 61.89 43.10
C ASP A 786 -0.37 63.41 43.27
N LYS A 787 -0.62 64.14 42.17
CA LYS A 787 -0.96 65.58 42.22
C LYS A 787 -2.22 65.86 43.03
N ARG A 788 -3.24 65.00 42.96
CA ARG A 788 -4.44 65.14 43.81
C ARG A 788 -4.14 64.83 45.28
N HIS A 789 -3.30 63.84 45.59
CA HIS A 789 -2.87 63.58 46.96
C HIS A 789 -2.05 64.74 47.54
N GLN A 790 -1.20 65.38 46.74
CA GLN A 790 -0.50 66.62 47.13
C GLN A 790 -1.49 67.75 47.44
N GLN A 791 -2.49 67.99 46.59
CA GLN A 791 -3.55 68.99 46.84
C GLN A 791 -4.37 68.68 48.12
N VAL A 792 -4.70 67.42 48.37
CA VAL A 792 -5.40 67.01 49.60
C VAL A 792 -4.52 67.26 50.83
N ALA A 793 -3.22 66.94 50.76
CA ALA A 793 -2.28 67.20 51.85
C ALA A 793 -2.03 68.70 52.10
N GLU A 794 -2.10 69.54 51.06
CA GLU A 794 -2.08 71.01 51.20
C GLU A 794 -3.35 71.52 51.89
N LEU A 795 -4.53 71.10 51.41
CA LEU A 795 -5.82 71.46 52.03
C LEU A 795 -5.95 70.97 53.48
N GLN A 796 -5.38 69.81 53.83
CA GLN A 796 -5.31 69.33 55.21
C GLN A 796 -4.47 70.25 56.10
N ARG A 797 -3.29 70.71 55.63
CA ARG A 797 -2.47 71.68 56.39
C ARG A 797 -3.15 73.04 56.54
N ASP A 798 -3.83 73.51 55.50
CA ASP A 798 -4.60 74.76 55.56
C ASP A 798 -5.79 74.62 56.53
N PHE A 799 -6.47 73.46 56.56
CA PHE A 799 -7.52 73.17 57.52
C PHE A 799 -6.99 73.10 58.97
N GLU A 800 -5.87 72.41 59.21
CA GLU A 800 -5.19 72.38 60.51
C GLU A 800 -4.82 73.79 60.97
N ARG A 801 -4.26 74.61 60.08
CA ARG A 801 -3.94 76.02 60.34
C ARG A 801 -5.18 76.84 60.69
N VAL A 802 -6.26 76.74 59.92
CA VAL A 802 -7.53 77.43 60.21
C VAL A 802 -8.13 76.95 61.53
N SER A 803 -7.97 75.68 61.88
CA SER A 803 -8.40 75.13 63.17
C SER A 803 -7.59 75.72 64.34
N LEU A 804 -6.28 75.93 64.18
CA LEU A 804 -5.43 76.59 65.18
C LEU A 804 -5.76 78.09 65.29
N ASP A 805 -5.94 78.79 64.17
CA ASP A 805 -6.36 80.20 64.14
C ASP A 805 -7.75 80.37 64.79
N LYS A 806 -8.68 79.41 64.57
CA LYS A 806 -9.97 79.36 65.24
C LYS A 806 -9.81 79.17 66.75
N GLN A 807 -9.00 78.19 67.20
CA GLN A 807 -8.76 77.98 68.63
C GLN A 807 -8.19 79.24 69.30
N ALA A 808 -7.21 79.90 68.67
CA ALA A 808 -6.66 81.15 69.17
C ALA A 808 -7.71 82.27 69.24
N LEU A 809 -8.68 82.33 68.32
CA LEU A 809 -9.80 83.27 68.40
C LEU A 809 -10.79 82.91 69.52
N GLU A 810 -11.08 81.62 69.73
CA GLU A 810 -11.92 81.16 70.85
C GLU A 810 -11.28 81.49 72.21
N GLU A 811 -9.97 81.25 72.37
CA GLU A 811 -9.21 81.66 73.57
C GLU A 811 -9.24 83.18 73.79
N ASN A 812 -9.13 83.99 72.73
CA ASN A 812 -9.26 85.46 72.82
C ASN A 812 -10.68 85.91 73.19
N ILE A 813 -11.72 85.22 72.68
CA ILE A 813 -13.13 85.47 73.04
C ILE A 813 -13.34 85.16 74.52
N ASP A 814 -12.78 84.07 75.06
CA ASP A 814 -12.86 83.75 76.48
C ASP A 814 -12.13 84.77 77.36
N VAL A 815 -10.96 85.26 76.94
CA VAL A 815 -10.27 86.36 77.64
C VAL A 815 -11.13 87.64 77.64
N LEU A 816 -11.73 88.00 76.50
CA LEU A 816 -12.64 89.15 76.39
C LEU A 816 -13.91 88.98 77.23
N ASN A 817 -14.51 87.79 77.26
CA ASN A 817 -15.68 87.48 78.09
C ASN A 817 -15.36 87.58 79.58
N ASN A 818 -14.20 87.05 80.01
CA ASN A 818 -13.74 87.18 81.39
C ASN A 818 -13.47 88.65 81.77
N LEU A 819 -12.91 89.44 80.86
CA LEU A 819 -12.71 90.88 81.05
C LEU A 819 -14.05 91.65 81.10
N LEU A 820 -15.02 91.28 80.26
CA LEU A 820 -16.38 91.80 80.29
C LEU A 820 -17.10 91.48 81.61
N LEU A 821 -16.99 90.25 82.10
CA LEU A 821 -17.53 89.83 83.39
C LEU A 821 -16.86 90.56 84.56
N SER A 822 -15.54 90.80 84.48
CA SER A 822 -14.79 91.58 85.47
C SER A 822 -15.25 93.05 85.47
N ASN A 823 -15.33 93.68 84.29
CA ASN A 823 -15.83 95.04 84.13
C ASN A 823 -17.28 95.16 84.59
N ARG A 824 -18.13 94.17 84.29
CA ARG A 824 -19.51 94.11 84.76
C ARG A 824 -19.59 94.05 86.29
N ARG A 825 -18.78 93.22 86.94
CA ARG A 825 -18.68 93.20 88.41
C ARG A 825 -18.18 94.52 88.98
N MET A 826 -17.20 95.16 88.33
CA MET A 826 -16.72 96.50 88.74
C MET A 826 -17.80 97.57 88.55
N VAL A 827 -18.61 97.51 87.49
CA VAL A 827 -19.78 98.38 87.29
C VAL A 827 -20.82 98.11 88.37
N GLU A 828 -21.19 96.85 88.62
CA GLU A 828 -22.12 96.45 89.70
C GLU A 828 -21.61 96.90 91.09
N GLU A 829 -20.30 96.86 91.34
CA GLU A 829 -19.68 97.37 92.57
C GLU A 829 -19.65 98.90 92.65
N LEU A 830 -19.38 99.61 91.55
CA LEU A 830 -19.46 101.07 91.49
C LEU A 830 -20.91 101.56 91.62
N GLU A 831 -21.88 100.87 91.02
CA GLU A 831 -23.31 101.09 91.20
C GLU A 831 -23.71 100.86 92.66
N LEU A 832 -23.19 99.81 93.30
CA LEU A 832 -23.40 99.55 94.72
C LEU A 832 -22.78 100.66 95.60
N GLN A 833 -21.59 101.15 95.27
CA GLN A 833 -20.96 102.29 95.98
C GLN A 833 -21.77 103.59 95.79
N VAL A 834 -22.28 103.85 94.58
CA VAL A 834 -23.18 104.98 94.28
C VAL A 834 -24.52 104.86 95.03
N ALA A 835 -25.05 103.64 95.17
CA ALA A 835 -26.25 103.37 95.95
C ALA A 835 -26.01 103.53 97.47
N GLN A 836 -24.89 103.02 97.99
CA GLN A 836 -24.51 103.14 99.40
C GLN A 836 -24.18 104.59 99.80
N ALA A 837 -23.69 105.41 98.86
CA ALA A 837 -23.52 106.85 99.06
C ALA A 837 -24.85 107.66 99.08
N ARG A 838 -26.02 107.03 98.91
CA ARG A 838 -27.31 107.70 98.67
C ARG A 838 -28.45 107.32 99.63
N VAL A 839 -28.29 107.51 100.95
CA VAL A 839 -29.42 107.52 101.92
C VAL A 839 -29.12 108.45 103.11
N PRO A 840 -30.03 109.31 103.61
CA PRO A 840 -31.09 110.13 102.99
C PRO A 840 -30.86 111.66 103.28
N LYS A 841 -31.68 112.67 102.93
CA LYS A 841 -33.14 112.82 102.74
C LYS A 841 -33.48 113.86 101.66
N ASN A 842 -34.69 113.74 101.12
CA ASN A 842 -35.39 114.66 100.20
C ASN A 842 -34.80 114.81 98.79
N ARG A 843 -35.38 114.09 97.82
CA ARG A 843 -36.25 114.72 96.80
C ARG A 843 -37.00 113.66 95.96
N GLU A 844 -38.32 113.76 96.07
CA GLU A 844 -39.29 113.73 94.96
C GLU A 844 -39.26 112.52 94.01
N GLU A 845 -40.10 111.53 94.34
CA GLU A 845 -40.75 110.69 93.32
C GLU A 845 -41.60 111.58 92.40
N THR A 846 -41.24 111.70 91.13
CA THR A 846 -42.11 112.29 90.09
C THR A 846 -43.25 111.35 89.73
N LYS A 847 -44.20 111.19 90.65
CA LYS A 847 -45.53 110.67 90.33
C LYS A 847 -46.23 111.70 89.45
N ILE A 848 -46.21 111.47 88.14
CA ILE A 848 -46.97 112.27 87.17
C ILE A 848 -48.44 112.16 87.54
N ASP A 849 -49.10 113.30 87.70
CA ASP A 849 -50.47 113.39 88.15
C ASP A 849 -51.42 112.80 87.08
N ASP A 850 -52.22 111.78 87.41
CA ASP A 850 -53.11 111.09 86.46
C ASP A 850 -54.14 112.05 85.85
N ALA A 851 -54.44 113.15 86.54
CA ALA A 851 -55.23 114.27 86.02
C ALA A 851 -54.55 114.95 84.81
N ILE A 852 -53.24 115.22 84.87
CA ILE A 852 -52.47 115.87 83.81
C ILE A 852 -52.31 114.93 82.61
N LEU A 853 -52.09 113.63 82.86
CA LEU A 853 -52.04 112.63 81.79
C LEU A 853 -53.39 112.51 81.05
N ARG A 854 -54.51 112.47 81.79
CA ARG A 854 -55.84 112.51 81.15
C ARG A 854 -56.06 113.79 80.37
N GLU A 855 -55.67 114.95 80.88
CA GLU A 855 -55.86 116.24 80.19
C GLU A 855 -54.97 116.37 78.93
N LEU A 856 -53.76 115.80 78.94
CA LEU A 856 -52.90 115.67 77.75
C LEU A 856 -53.49 114.72 76.70
N PHE A 857 -54.01 113.56 77.10
CA PHE A 857 -54.70 112.67 76.17
C PHE A 857 -55.99 113.29 75.62
N LEU A 858 -56.80 113.95 76.47
CA LEU A 858 -58.04 114.61 76.04
C LEU A 858 -57.74 115.76 75.06
N SER A 859 -56.72 116.57 75.34
CA SER A 859 -56.28 117.64 74.44
C SER A 859 -55.65 117.10 73.15
N TYR A 860 -54.95 115.97 73.16
CA TYR A 860 -54.53 115.28 71.91
C TYR A 860 -55.73 114.86 71.05
N PHE A 861 -56.77 114.29 71.65
CA PHE A 861 -57.96 113.88 70.90
C PHE A 861 -58.80 115.08 70.41
N MET A 862 -58.91 116.17 71.19
CA MET A 862 -59.73 117.33 70.86
C MET A 862 -59.01 118.47 70.10
N ALA A 863 -57.68 118.48 70.02
CA ALA A 863 -56.94 119.51 69.28
C ALA A 863 -57.15 119.44 67.76
N ALA A 864 -56.95 120.59 67.11
CA ALA A 864 -56.85 120.67 65.65
C ALA A 864 -55.62 119.87 65.13
N PRO A 865 -55.70 119.28 63.92
CA PRO A 865 -54.72 118.30 63.45
C PRO A 865 -53.30 118.85 63.29
N ASP A 866 -53.15 120.16 63.12
CA ASP A 866 -51.86 120.87 63.07
C ASP A 866 -51.10 120.85 64.41
N ARG A 867 -51.81 120.72 65.55
CA ARG A 867 -51.21 120.72 66.90
C ARG A 867 -51.09 119.33 67.53
N LYS A 868 -51.70 118.30 66.92
CA LYS A 868 -51.62 116.92 67.44
C LYS A 868 -50.19 116.39 67.46
N ASN A 869 -49.37 116.76 66.47
CA ASN A 869 -47.97 116.34 66.40
C ASN A 869 -47.14 116.90 67.57
N ASP A 870 -47.34 118.17 67.92
CA ASP A 870 -46.67 118.80 69.07
C ASP A 870 -47.09 118.16 70.39
N ILE A 871 -48.39 117.86 70.56
CA ILE A 871 -48.91 117.19 71.76
C ILE A 871 -48.42 115.73 71.84
N ALA A 872 -48.28 115.01 70.72
CA ALA A 872 -47.70 113.67 70.68
C ALA A 872 -46.22 113.65 71.06
N LEU A 873 -45.42 114.60 70.55
CA LEU A 873 -44.02 114.77 70.95
C LEU A 873 -43.90 115.18 72.43
N LEU A 874 -44.84 115.98 72.94
CA LEU A 874 -44.90 116.32 74.36
C LEU A 874 -45.26 115.12 75.24
N LEU A 875 -46.21 114.28 74.82
CA LEU A 875 -46.55 113.01 75.48
C LEU A 875 -45.35 112.06 75.49
N ALA A 876 -44.68 111.84 74.35
CA ALA A 876 -43.50 110.99 74.26
C ALA A 876 -42.36 111.47 75.17
N LYS A 877 -42.19 112.79 75.31
CA LYS A 877 -41.18 113.40 76.17
C LYS A 877 -41.54 113.39 77.66
N ILE A 878 -42.82 113.48 78.02
CA ILE A 878 -43.31 113.42 79.41
C ILE A 878 -43.34 111.98 79.93
N LEU A 879 -43.57 110.99 79.06
CA LEU A 879 -43.60 109.57 79.39
C LEU A 879 -42.24 108.86 79.28
N GLU A 880 -41.14 109.62 79.11
CA GLU A 880 -39.76 109.11 79.05
C GLU A 880 -39.55 107.95 78.06
N TYR A 881 -40.16 108.04 76.87
CA TYR A 881 -39.92 107.08 75.79
C TYR A 881 -38.43 107.02 75.42
N SER A 882 -37.96 105.84 74.98
CA SER A 882 -36.57 105.65 74.59
C SER A 882 -36.18 106.60 73.45
N GLN A 883 -34.87 106.90 73.32
CA GLN A 883 -34.35 107.77 72.26
C GLN A 883 -34.77 107.26 70.86
N GLU A 884 -34.79 105.93 70.66
CA GLU A 884 -35.18 105.28 69.41
C GLU A 884 -36.68 105.41 69.13
N ASP A 885 -37.53 105.26 70.15
CA ASP A 885 -38.98 105.44 70.04
C ASP A 885 -39.36 106.90 69.78
N TYR A 886 -38.74 107.84 70.51
CA TYR A 886 -38.92 109.28 70.31
C TYR A 886 -38.51 109.70 68.90
N GLU A 887 -37.38 109.21 68.39
CA GLU A 887 -36.98 109.44 67.00
C GLU A 887 -37.93 108.80 65.99
N THR A 888 -38.49 107.62 66.27
CA THR A 888 -39.45 106.94 65.37
C THR A 888 -40.77 107.69 65.29
N ILE A 889 -41.28 108.18 66.43
CA ILE A 889 -42.44 109.08 66.51
C ILE A 889 -42.15 110.41 65.80
N GLN A 890 -40.96 110.99 65.98
CA GLN A 890 -40.56 112.22 65.30
C GLN A 890 -40.43 112.05 63.79
N LYS A 891 -39.87 110.93 63.31
CA LYS A 891 -39.71 110.60 61.87
C LYS A 891 -41.06 110.36 61.19
N SER A 892 -42.00 109.68 61.86
CA SER A 892 -43.35 109.43 61.33
C SER A 892 -44.26 110.67 61.35
N LEU A 893 -44.15 111.55 62.37
CA LEU A 893 -44.91 112.81 62.43
C LEU A 893 -44.37 113.90 61.48
N ASN A 894 -43.07 113.90 61.16
CA ASN A 894 -42.45 114.86 60.23
C ASN A 894 -42.37 114.40 58.78
N ALA A 895 -42.98 113.26 58.43
CA ALA A 895 -43.05 112.71 57.08
C ALA A 895 -43.99 113.53 56.15
N LYS A 896 -43.67 114.81 55.94
CA LYS A 896 -44.19 115.56 54.80
C LYS A 896 -43.55 115.00 53.53
N SER A 897 -44.36 114.23 52.79
CA SER A 897 -44.39 114.13 51.32
C SER A 897 -43.06 114.38 50.60
N VAL A 898 -42.47 113.33 50.01
CA VAL A 898 -41.90 113.40 48.64
C VAL A 898 -41.60 111.99 48.10
N TYR A 899 -41.91 111.78 46.81
CA TYR A 899 -41.59 110.63 45.93
C TYR A 899 -42.39 109.30 46.06
N PRO A 900 -42.59 108.57 44.92
CA PRO A 900 -43.97 108.34 44.51
C PRO A 900 -44.35 106.90 44.09
N SER A 901 -45.64 106.62 44.19
CA SER A 901 -46.44 105.90 43.19
C SER A 901 -45.88 104.60 42.57
N GLN A 902 -46.19 103.47 43.22
CA GLN A 902 -46.93 102.42 42.49
C GLN A 902 -48.08 101.89 43.35
N LYS A 903 -49.23 101.69 42.72
CA LYS A 903 -50.52 101.47 43.41
C LYS A 903 -50.71 100.01 43.81
N GLN A 904 -50.97 99.81 45.11
CA GLN A 904 -52.14 99.13 45.66
C GLN A 904 -52.62 97.81 45.02
N ALA A 905 -52.48 96.73 45.79
CA ALA A 905 -53.65 96.03 46.33
C ALA A 905 -53.43 95.79 47.83
N SER A 906 -54.48 95.85 48.63
CA SER A 906 -54.42 95.76 50.09
C SER A 906 -54.25 94.31 50.56
N ILE A 907 -53.00 93.92 50.84
CA ILE A 907 -52.65 92.63 51.44
C ILE A 907 -52.77 92.72 52.96
N ASN A 908 -53.53 91.80 53.56
CA ASN A 908 -53.83 91.78 54.99
C ASN A 908 -52.57 91.44 55.82
N ILE A 909 -52.49 91.85 57.10
CA ILE A 909 -51.36 91.51 57.98
C ILE A 909 -51.18 89.99 58.10
N VAL A 910 -52.29 89.25 58.04
CA VAL A 910 -52.35 87.77 58.00
C VAL A 910 -51.68 87.22 56.74
N GLU A 911 -51.81 87.92 55.61
CA GLU A 911 -51.33 87.49 54.29
C GLU A 911 -49.84 87.85 54.10
N GLN A 912 -49.34 88.87 54.82
CA GLN A 912 -47.89 89.06 55.05
C GLN A 912 -47.31 87.96 55.96
N PHE A 913 -48.03 87.53 57.00
CA PHE A 913 -47.59 86.45 57.89
C PHE A 913 -47.60 85.07 57.19
N VAL A 914 -48.60 84.81 56.35
CA VAL A 914 -48.63 83.63 55.46
C VAL A 914 -47.49 83.68 54.46
N ARG A 915 -47.24 84.81 53.79
CA ARG A 915 -46.08 84.95 52.90
C ARG A 915 -44.74 84.75 53.61
N TYR A 916 -44.59 85.24 54.84
CA TYR A 916 -43.40 85.01 55.65
C TYR A 916 -43.20 83.50 55.89
N LEU A 917 -44.25 82.80 56.35
CA LEU A 917 -44.23 81.35 56.56
C LEU A 917 -43.98 80.56 55.26
N GLU A 918 -44.53 80.99 54.12
CA GLU A 918 -44.28 80.38 52.81
C GLU A 918 -42.80 80.54 52.40
N THR A 919 -42.21 81.73 52.56
CA THR A 919 -40.79 81.96 52.25
C THR A 919 -39.82 81.22 53.19
N GLU A 920 -40.19 81.02 54.45
CA GLU A 920 -39.40 80.21 55.40
C GLU A 920 -39.56 78.70 55.11
N SER A 921 -40.75 78.27 54.65
CA SER A 921 -41.06 76.86 54.34
C SER A 921 -40.43 76.37 53.02
N GLU A 922 -40.33 77.21 51.99
CA GLU A 922 -39.69 76.83 50.72
C GLU A 922 -38.17 76.69 50.85
N SER A 923 -37.55 77.41 51.78
CA SER A 923 -36.10 77.37 52.04
C SER A 923 -35.61 76.00 52.59
N SER A 924 -36.53 75.10 52.96
CA SER A 924 -36.22 73.74 53.45
C SER A 924 -36.27 72.64 52.37
N ARG A 925 -36.60 72.96 51.10
CA ARG A 925 -36.83 71.94 50.04
C ARG A 925 -35.74 71.83 48.96
N THR A 926 -34.70 72.67 49.01
CA THR A 926 -33.58 72.63 48.04
C THR A 926 -32.19 72.57 48.70
N ALA A 927 -32.09 71.93 49.86
CA ALA A 927 -30.80 71.46 50.37
C ALA A 927 -30.35 70.23 49.56
N PRO A 928 -29.10 70.18 49.03
CA PRO A 928 -28.56 68.96 48.45
C PRO A 928 -28.58 67.84 49.50
N GLN A 929 -29.05 66.65 49.11
CA GLN A 929 -29.01 65.50 50.02
C GLN A 929 -27.55 65.11 50.30
N LEU A 930 -27.07 65.48 51.48
CA LEU A 930 -25.88 64.86 52.07
C LEU A 930 -26.19 63.37 52.31
N PRO A 931 -25.39 62.43 51.79
CA PRO A 931 -25.58 61.01 52.11
C PRO A 931 -25.36 60.81 53.61
N LEU A 932 -26.42 60.43 54.33
CA LEU A 932 -26.28 59.98 55.71
C LEU A 932 -25.48 58.67 55.74
N PRO A 933 -24.45 58.54 56.60
CA PRO A 933 -23.78 57.27 56.81
C PRO A 933 -24.76 56.27 57.42
N LYS A 934 -24.83 55.06 56.88
CA LYS A 934 -25.46 53.94 57.60
C LYS A 934 -24.47 53.39 58.62
N GLU A 935 -24.92 53.32 59.87
CA GLU A 935 -24.14 52.78 60.98
C GLU A 935 -23.81 51.28 60.81
N SER A 936 -22.55 50.96 61.12
CA SER A 936 -22.04 49.73 61.73
C SER A 936 -22.79 48.40 61.53
N ARG A 937 -22.12 47.48 60.81
CA ARG A 937 -21.86 46.13 61.31
C ARG A 937 -20.34 45.89 61.37
N PRO A 938 -19.86 44.96 62.23
CA PRO A 938 -18.49 45.03 62.75
C PRO A 938 -17.43 44.62 61.74
N MET A 939 -16.19 45.02 62.04
CA MET A 939 -15.00 44.61 61.29
C MET A 939 -14.71 43.13 61.49
N ASP A 940 -14.45 42.43 60.39
CA ASP A 940 -13.45 41.37 60.38
C ASP A 940 -12.37 41.69 59.35
N THR A 941 -11.12 41.57 59.78
CA THR A 941 -9.94 41.97 59.01
C THR A 941 -9.46 40.84 58.12
N GLN A 942 -9.60 40.96 56.80
CA GLN A 942 -8.79 40.21 55.84
C GLN A 942 -8.24 41.09 54.72
N GLN A 943 -7.06 40.69 54.22
CA GLN A 943 -6.16 41.52 53.43
C GLN A 943 -6.50 41.45 51.93
N LEU A 944 -6.51 42.61 51.26
CA LEU A 944 -6.62 42.69 49.81
C LEU A 944 -5.28 42.38 49.13
N SER A 945 -5.30 41.39 48.23
CA SER A 945 -4.38 41.26 47.10
C SER A 945 -5.22 41.24 45.82
N PRO A 946 -4.92 42.05 44.79
CA PRO A 946 -5.87 42.29 43.70
C PRO A 946 -5.79 41.22 42.59
N LYS A 947 -6.86 40.43 42.42
CA LYS A 947 -7.18 39.83 41.11
C LYS A 947 -7.82 40.90 40.22
N SER A 948 -7.50 40.84 38.92
CA SER A 948 -8.04 41.77 37.92
C SER A 948 -8.98 41.01 36.98
N ASP A 949 -10.26 41.38 37.00
CA ASP A 949 -11.22 40.91 36.02
C ASP A 949 -11.17 41.77 34.76
N LEU A 950 -10.70 41.17 33.67
CA LEU A 950 -10.97 41.63 32.30
C LEU A 950 -11.63 40.47 31.55
N ARG A 951 -12.97 40.43 31.57
CA ARG A 951 -13.77 39.52 30.74
C ARG A 951 -13.77 39.98 29.29
N SER A 952 -13.04 39.27 28.43
CA SER A 952 -13.27 39.28 26.99
C SER A 952 -12.70 38.03 26.31
N SER A 953 -13.55 37.05 25.93
CA SER A 953 -13.35 36.12 24.78
C SER A 953 -14.36 34.97 24.70
N ASP A 954 -15.64 35.27 24.39
CA ASP A 954 -16.59 34.24 23.91
C ASP A 954 -16.54 34.12 22.37
N SER A 955 -15.35 33.85 21.82
CA SER A 955 -15.15 33.69 20.37
C SER A 955 -14.24 32.52 19.96
N ALA A 956 -13.66 31.79 20.91
CA ALA A 956 -12.72 30.69 20.63
C ALA A 956 -13.43 29.33 20.40
N THR A 957 -14.59 29.11 21.01
CA THR A 957 -15.32 27.82 20.98
C THR A 957 -15.98 27.50 19.65
N THR A 958 -16.25 28.49 18.79
CA THR A 958 -16.89 28.26 17.48
C THR A 958 -15.93 27.71 16.42
N LEU A 959 -14.63 28.02 16.51
CA LEU A 959 -13.63 27.56 15.52
C LEU A 959 -13.12 26.13 15.76
N GLN A 960 -13.19 25.61 16.99
CA GLN A 960 -12.75 24.23 17.28
C GLN A 960 -13.69 23.14 16.76
N ASN A 961 -14.98 23.44 16.57
CA ASN A 961 -15.95 22.47 16.05
C ASN A 961 -15.94 22.34 14.51
N LEU A 962 -15.29 23.27 13.80
CA LEU A 962 -15.15 23.27 12.34
C LEU A 962 -13.87 22.58 11.83
N LEU A 963 -12.99 22.15 12.73
CA LEU A 963 -11.72 21.46 12.44
C LEU A 963 -11.73 19.98 12.87
N ARG A 964 -12.93 19.42 13.08
CA ARG A 964 -13.16 18.05 13.57
C ARG A 964 -14.13 17.22 12.71
N GLN A 965 -14.48 17.74 11.53
CA GLN A 965 -14.99 16.97 10.39
C GLN A 965 -13.92 16.98 9.30
#